data_AF-A0AAW0C384-F1
#
_entry.id   AF-A0AAW0C384-F1
#
_cell.length_a   1.000
_cell.length_b   1.000
_cell.length_c   1.000
_cell.angle_alpha   90.00
_cell.angle_beta   90.00
_cell.angle_gamma   90.00
#
_symmetry.space_group_name_H-M   'P 1'
#
loop_
_entity.id
_entity.type
_entity.pdbx_description
1 polymer ?
#
loop_
_entity_poly.entity_id
_entity_poly.type
_entity_poly.pdbx_seq_one_letter_code
_entity_poly.pdbx_strand_id
1 'polypeptide(L)'
;MQRQSDRAPIKVGILGATGTVGQRFITLLSAHPWFTIHALGASSRSAGKPYAQAVTWKQTTYMPSLVKDLVVQECTPEPFLECAIVFSGLDADVAGDIESAFRAADLALFSNAKNYRRDPHVPLIVPLVNPGHLSILPQQQALHSPPLKKGFIVTNANCSTTAHVIALAALEKEFGPIDSLMVTTLQAISGAGYPGVPSLDIIDNVVPYISGEEEKIEWETRKILGDISDVEPEELVGGKPLQAFDMHAQTPLKISASCNRVPVTVGHMINVSVKFARQPPPSPQQDGAGVNVGRVRQCPVLDVKFVVLADNVSIGAATSSIINAEYASECRNSCCNESSALKASIFQRLHPRAYLERFVAENFRPDGRAFDAWRDVSVNVGSISTADGSALVRLGETTIVCGVKAEIAEPELDAPDAGFLVPNIDLPALCSPKFKPGPPGDEAQVLSDRLNEVLVSTIALSSLVIHSSKAVWTLYVDATCINYDGNVFDAALIAMMAALRNTKLPKATYNVETGQTICSRSTTLPLQILKTPVSFTFGIFDTTLLADPTAFEEPLLDTTVTVVVDENSELVLVSQSGPGLDGGASDTVSSYDSGDSVSRLPVGPPTYEKLWRWEKNLPQHNLDLPFPEGKTGRYVKFSNQAHRLGWNNILNELLMNTHLAYMSNRAFVWPSFVWSLTHYPWPPSQRLAEQPVTPLNALISGPSAGSPWDEGDNAPRAISDAWFDIVCPEHERRRINTTDVKPYVAGAEGEKVFAFWQKLLLDAPDKCIEIVPALYQQDNFPQVFDLWLWGTTRILSLWESFSKSPTSRLLGTSPIVESAVARNKYLFGARASGSRDPFQHTLAMHVRRGDYKESCHALASFGSSFYSWNLLPFLPDVFTPLGEDHPDRIDEAMAHCAPGVDAVLKKVHDAREDYIRASPSSHRTLNVLYLLTNEHDEWLDELKASLSKTGWETIVTSHDLELDAEQIDVSMAVDMDIARQAAVFIGNGYSSFSSNIVHRRLVDGKEPISIRFY
;
A
#
# COMPACT_ATOMS: atom_id res chain seq x y z
N MET A 1 4.88 -28.66 -7.55
CA MET A 1 3.49 -29.19 -7.68
C MET A 1 3.41 -30.56 -8.38
N GLN A 2 4.47 -31.40 -8.36
CA GLN A 2 4.57 -32.64 -9.17
C GLN A 2 3.97 -33.92 -8.54
N ARG A 3 3.02 -33.85 -7.59
CA ARG A 3 2.42 -35.07 -6.97
C ARG A 3 0.89 -35.15 -6.99
N GLN A 4 0.19 -34.37 -7.83
CA GLN A 4 -1.29 -34.41 -7.89
C GLN A 4 -1.87 -34.74 -9.27
N SER A 5 -1.06 -35.01 -10.30
CA SER A 5 -1.53 -35.28 -11.67
C SER A 5 -2.12 -36.68 -11.92
N ASP A 6 -2.15 -37.57 -10.92
CA ASP A 6 -2.57 -38.97 -11.11
C ASP A 6 -4.01 -39.29 -10.65
N ARG A 7 -4.82 -38.30 -10.23
CA ARG A 7 -6.22 -38.53 -9.85
C ARG A 7 -7.15 -38.42 -11.07
N ALA A 8 -7.96 -39.46 -11.31
CA ALA A 8 -8.99 -39.44 -12.35
C ALA A 8 -10.03 -38.33 -12.07
N PRO A 9 -10.49 -37.61 -13.11
CA PRO A 9 -11.44 -36.50 -12.95
C PRO A 9 -12.79 -36.99 -12.40
N ILE A 10 -13.32 -36.26 -11.42
CA ILE A 10 -14.58 -36.53 -10.74
C ILE A 10 -15.70 -35.77 -11.48
N LYS A 11 -16.62 -36.52 -12.09
CA LYS A 11 -17.77 -35.95 -12.82
C LYS A 11 -18.75 -35.28 -11.84
N VAL A 12 -19.15 -34.05 -12.12
CA VAL A 12 -20.12 -33.29 -11.30
C VAL A 12 -21.32 -32.81 -12.10
N GLY A 13 -22.47 -32.76 -11.43
CA GLY A 13 -23.72 -32.22 -11.95
C GLY A 13 -24.08 -30.88 -11.29
N ILE A 14 -24.79 -30.01 -12.00
CA ILE A 14 -25.25 -28.71 -11.46
C ILE A 14 -26.75 -28.56 -11.72
N LEU A 15 -27.55 -28.48 -10.66
CA LEU A 15 -29.00 -28.21 -10.72
C LEU A 15 -29.26 -26.71 -10.54
N GLY A 16 -30.24 -26.18 -11.27
CA GLY A 16 -30.47 -24.74 -11.33
C GLY A 16 -29.37 -24.02 -12.11
N ALA A 17 -28.76 -24.69 -13.09
CA ALA A 17 -27.57 -24.23 -13.82
C ALA A 17 -27.73 -22.84 -14.44
N THR A 18 -28.93 -22.48 -14.91
CA THR A 18 -29.21 -21.18 -15.53
C THR A 18 -29.41 -20.04 -14.52
N GLY A 19 -29.63 -20.35 -13.24
CA GLY A 19 -29.75 -19.36 -12.16
C GLY A 19 -28.40 -18.74 -11.80
N THR A 20 -28.40 -17.63 -11.06
CA THR A 20 -27.16 -16.91 -10.72
C THR A 20 -26.17 -17.75 -9.92
N VAL A 21 -26.68 -18.59 -8.99
CA VAL A 21 -25.87 -19.55 -8.22
C VAL A 21 -25.32 -20.66 -9.11
N GLY A 22 -26.15 -21.24 -10.00
CA GLY A 22 -25.74 -22.26 -10.97
C GLY A 22 -24.67 -21.76 -11.95
N GLN A 23 -24.81 -20.54 -12.43
CA GLN A 23 -23.81 -19.89 -13.27
C GLN A 23 -22.48 -19.71 -12.52
N ARG A 24 -22.53 -19.37 -11.23
CA ARG A 24 -21.31 -19.27 -10.40
C ARG A 24 -20.65 -20.62 -10.19
N PHE A 25 -21.42 -21.70 -9.97
CA PHE A 25 -20.87 -23.06 -9.95
C PHE A 25 -20.15 -23.39 -11.24
N ILE A 26 -20.76 -23.09 -12.39
CA ILE A 26 -20.13 -23.31 -13.71
C ILE A 26 -18.82 -22.55 -13.83
N THR A 27 -18.78 -21.27 -13.44
CA THR A 27 -17.55 -20.47 -13.48
C THR A 27 -16.44 -21.09 -12.63
N LEU A 28 -16.74 -21.47 -11.38
CA LEU A 28 -15.74 -22.00 -10.45
C LEU A 28 -15.31 -23.43 -10.83
N LEU A 29 -16.24 -24.28 -11.24
CA LEU A 29 -15.96 -25.68 -11.59
C LEU A 29 -15.22 -25.82 -12.92
N SER A 30 -15.37 -24.87 -13.85
CA SER A 30 -14.65 -24.90 -15.13
C SER A 30 -13.14 -24.71 -14.98
N ALA A 31 -12.69 -24.09 -13.89
CA ALA A 31 -11.27 -23.91 -13.56
C ALA A 31 -10.77 -24.92 -12.51
N HIS A 32 -11.59 -25.92 -12.13
CA HIS A 32 -11.28 -26.81 -11.02
C HIS A 32 -10.29 -27.92 -11.42
N PRO A 33 -9.25 -28.21 -10.62
CA PRO A 33 -8.19 -29.17 -10.99
C PRO A 33 -8.65 -30.63 -11.18
N TRP A 34 -9.78 -31.04 -10.60
CA TRP A 34 -10.22 -32.44 -10.58
C TRP A 34 -11.74 -32.65 -10.63
N PHE A 35 -12.55 -31.59 -10.57
CA PHE A 35 -13.99 -31.71 -10.82
C PHE A 35 -14.26 -31.33 -12.27
N THR A 36 -15.04 -32.14 -12.97
CA THR A 36 -15.38 -31.90 -14.38
C THR A 36 -16.88 -31.83 -14.52
N ILE A 37 -17.37 -30.69 -15.03
CA ILE A 37 -18.79 -30.47 -15.29
C ILE A 37 -19.25 -31.50 -16.33
N HIS A 38 -20.20 -32.35 -15.94
CA HIS A 38 -20.69 -33.44 -16.79
C HIS A 38 -22.14 -33.22 -17.22
N ALA A 39 -23.00 -32.72 -16.32
CA ALA A 39 -24.42 -32.53 -16.58
C ALA A 39 -24.94 -31.22 -15.98
N LEU A 40 -25.84 -30.54 -16.72
CA LEU A 40 -26.46 -29.28 -16.32
C LEU A 40 -27.98 -29.44 -16.30
N GLY A 41 -28.60 -29.13 -15.17
CA GLY A 41 -30.04 -29.24 -14.96
C GLY A 41 -30.69 -27.87 -14.79
N ALA A 42 -31.81 -27.63 -15.48
CA ALA A 42 -32.62 -26.44 -15.28
C ALA A 42 -34.11 -26.75 -15.45
N SER A 43 -34.95 -25.72 -15.57
CA SER A 43 -36.40 -25.88 -15.78
C SER A 43 -36.73 -26.63 -17.07
N SER A 44 -37.90 -27.26 -17.13
CA SER A 44 -38.38 -27.99 -18.32
C SER A 44 -38.47 -27.10 -19.57
N ARG A 45 -38.55 -25.77 -19.43
CA ARG A 45 -38.48 -24.79 -20.54
C ARG A 45 -37.08 -24.67 -21.16
N SER A 46 -36.06 -24.90 -20.35
CA SER A 46 -34.65 -24.83 -20.74
C SER A 46 -34.10 -26.19 -21.16
N ALA A 47 -34.70 -27.28 -20.68
CA ALA A 47 -34.33 -28.64 -21.05
C ALA A 47 -34.37 -28.86 -22.58
N GLY A 48 -33.39 -29.60 -23.10
CA GLY A 48 -33.22 -29.91 -24.52
C GLY A 48 -32.53 -28.82 -25.36
N LYS A 49 -32.26 -27.64 -24.79
CA LYS A 49 -31.51 -26.58 -25.47
C LYS A 49 -30.02 -26.63 -25.12
N PRO A 50 -29.12 -26.22 -26.04
CA PRO A 50 -27.74 -25.91 -25.67
C PRO A 50 -27.71 -24.86 -24.56
N TYR A 51 -26.83 -25.02 -23.58
CA TYR A 51 -26.75 -24.13 -22.42
C TYR A 51 -26.61 -22.66 -22.82
N ALA A 52 -25.79 -22.37 -23.84
CA ALA A 52 -25.61 -21.01 -24.37
C ALA A 52 -26.91 -20.34 -24.84
N GLN A 53 -27.90 -21.12 -25.31
CA GLN A 53 -29.20 -20.62 -25.74
C GLN A 53 -30.23 -20.60 -24.60
N ALA A 54 -30.04 -21.43 -23.57
CA ALA A 54 -30.95 -21.54 -22.44
C ALA A 54 -30.70 -20.49 -21.35
N VAL A 55 -29.45 -20.05 -21.20
CA VAL A 55 -29.03 -19.17 -20.10
C VAL A 55 -29.03 -17.70 -20.49
N THR A 56 -29.48 -16.84 -19.58
CA THR A 56 -29.10 -15.43 -19.58
C THR A 56 -27.88 -15.27 -18.68
N TRP A 57 -26.69 -15.32 -19.29
CA TRP A 57 -25.42 -15.29 -18.56
C TRP A 57 -25.16 -13.91 -17.93
N LYS A 58 -24.96 -13.89 -16.61
CA LYS A 58 -24.89 -12.68 -15.78
C LYS A 58 -23.60 -12.60 -14.94
N GLN A 59 -22.64 -13.48 -15.19
CA GLN A 59 -21.32 -13.40 -14.55
C GLN A 59 -20.45 -12.37 -15.27
N THR A 60 -19.47 -11.81 -14.56
CA THR A 60 -18.47 -10.88 -15.12
C THR A 60 -17.47 -11.60 -16.04
N THR A 61 -17.28 -12.90 -15.86
CA THR A 61 -16.46 -13.75 -16.73
C THR A 61 -17.28 -14.26 -17.93
N TYR A 62 -16.64 -14.53 -19.07
CA TYR A 62 -17.35 -15.17 -20.19
C TYR A 62 -17.82 -16.58 -19.84
N MET A 63 -18.91 -17.03 -20.48
CA MET A 63 -19.37 -18.41 -20.36
C MET A 63 -18.26 -19.39 -20.83
N PRO A 64 -17.84 -20.33 -19.99
CA PRO A 64 -16.80 -21.30 -20.34
C PRO A 64 -17.18 -22.09 -21.60
N SER A 65 -16.25 -22.25 -22.54
CA SER A 65 -16.49 -22.97 -23.81
C SER A 65 -16.98 -24.41 -23.58
N LEU A 66 -16.44 -25.07 -22.55
CA LEU A 66 -16.79 -26.43 -22.16
C LEU A 66 -18.29 -26.64 -21.92
N VAL A 67 -19.00 -25.60 -21.46
CA VAL A 67 -20.43 -25.70 -21.13
C VAL A 67 -21.35 -25.17 -22.23
N LYS A 68 -20.86 -24.41 -23.21
CA LYS A 68 -21.69 -23.70 -24.19
C LYS A 68 -22.64 -24.64 -24.93
N ASP A 69 -22.08 -25.76 -25.39
CA ASP A 69 -22.78 -26.74 -26.22
C ASP A 69 -23.38 -27.90 -25.41
N LEU A 70 -23.21 -27.91 -24.08
CA LEU A 70 -23.85 -28.91 -23.24
C LEU A 70 -25.37 -28.73 -23.29
N VAL A 71 -26.06 -29.82 -23.59
CA VAL A 71 -27.52 -29.83 -23.61
C VAL A 71 -28.03 -29.82 -22.17
N VAL A 72 -28.82 -28.80 -21.84
CA VAL A 72 -29.46 -28.69 -20.53
C VAL A 72 -30.49 -29.81 -20.38
N GLN A 73 -30.41 -30.50 -19.26
CA GLN A 73 -31.30 -31.59 -18.89
C GLN A 73 -32.40 -31.09 -17.95
N GLU A 74 -33.46 -31.86 -17.84
CA GLU A 74 -34.43 -31.68 -16.76
C GLU A 74 -33.80 -32.07 -15.42
N CYS A 75 -34.23 -31.44 -14.32
CA CYS A 75 -33.74 -31.75 -12.97
C CYS A 75 -34.35 -33.06 -12.43
N THR A 76 -34.16 -34.17 -13.15
CA THR A 76 -34.46 -35.53 -12.69
C THR A 76 -33.15 -36.32 -12.51
N PRO A 77 -33.11 -37.42 -11.73
CA PRO A 77 -31.86 -38.09 -11.42
C PRO A 77 -31.22 -38.85 -12.60
N GLU A 78 -31.99 -39.30 -13.59
CA GLU A 78 -31.55 -40.21 -14.65
C GLU A 78 -30.38 -39.66 -15.49
N PRO A 79 -30.37 -38.37 -15.91
CA PRO A 79 -29.26 -37.78 -16.65
C PRO A 79 -27.99 -37.55 -15.81
N PHE A 80 -28.07 -37.72 -14.48
CA PHE A 80 -27.00 -37.40 -13.53
C PHE A 80 -26.40 -38.64 -12.85
N LEU A 81 -26.79 -39.86 -13.25
CA LEU A 81 -26.32 -41.11 -12.64
C LEU A 81 -24.80 -41.31 -12.76
N GLU A 82 -24.17 -40.75 -13.79
CA GLU A 82 -22.71 -40.78 -13.96
C GLU A 82 -21.97 -39.75 -13.09
N CYS A 83 -22.69 -38.82 -12.46
CA CYS A 83 -22.09 -37.83 -11.58
C CYS A 83 -21.70 -38.45 -10.24
N ALA A 84 -20.49 -38.15 -9.78
CA ALA A 84 -20.07 -38.48 -8.44
C ALA A 84 -20.78 -37.59 -7.41
N ILE A 85 -20.93 -36.31 -7.75
CA ILE A 85 -21.43 -35.23 -6.90
C ILE A 85 -22.39 -34.35 -7.71
N VAL A 86 -23.45 -33.86 -7.08
CA VAL A 86 -24.40 -32.92 -7.68
C VAL A 86 -24.51 -31.67 -6.79
N PHE A 87 -24.29 -30.50 -7.38
CA PHE A 87 -24.47 -29.20 -6.72
C PHE A 87 -25.86 -28.67 -7.00
N SER A 88 -26.59 -28.25 -5.96
CA SER A 88 -27.93 -27.68 -6.09
C SER A 88 -27.92 -26.17 -5.84
N GLY A 89 -28.14 -25.42 -6.93
CA GLY A 89 -28.42 -23.99 -6.92
C GLY A 89 -29.89 -23.68 -7.17
N LEU A 90 -30.79 -24.58 -6.76
CA LEU A 90 -32.23 -24.45 -6.95
C LEU A 90 -32.86 -23.45 -5.97
N ASP A 91 -33.99 -22.88 -6.39
CA ASP A 91 -34.85 -22.10 -5.52
C ASP A 91 -35.58 -23.02 -4.52
N ALA A 92 -35.86 -22.49 -3.33
CA ALA A 92 -36.34 -23.29 -2.20
C ALA A 92 -37.76 -23.87 -2.39
N ASP A 93 -38.54 -23.32 -3.31
CA ASP A 93 -39.89 -23.78 -3.65
C ASP A 93 -39.89 -25.14 -4.37
N VAL A 94 -38.85 -25.41 -5.17
CA VAL A 94 -38.70 -26.66 -5.94
C VAL A 94 -37.59 -27.57 -5.42
N ALA A 95 -36.65 -27.04 -4.64
CA ALA A 95 -35.47 -27.78 -4.19
C ALA A 95 -35.80 -29.03 -3.38
N GLY A 96 -36.83 -28.99 -2.51
CA GLY A 96 -37.13 -30.09 -1.58
C GLY A 96 -37.37 -31.43 -2.29
N ASP A 97 -38.34 -31.48 -3.19
CA ASP A 97 -38.72 -32.72 -3.88
C ASP A 97 -37.60 -33.21 -4.81
N ILE A 98 -36.93 -32.29 -5.50
CA ILE A 98 -35.83 -32.62 -6.42
C ILE A 98 -34.62 -33.17 -5.66
N GLU A 99 -34.17 -32.50 -4.60
CA GLU A 99 -33.01 -32.94 -3.82
C GLU A 99 -33.28 -34.29 -3.13
N SER A 100 -34.52 -34.52 -2.67
CA SER A 100 -34.95 -35.82 -2.14
C SER A 100 -34.85 -36.93 -3.19
N ALA A 101 -35.32 -36.68 -4.41
CA ALA A 101 -35.28 -37.65 -5.50
C ALA A 101 -33.84 -38.01 -5.90
N PHE A 102 -32.96 -37.02 -5.97
CA PHE A 102 -31.54 -37.25 -6.26
C PHE A 102 -30.84 -38.03 -5.14
N ARG A 103 -31.15 -37.74 -3.87
CA ARG A 103 -30.64 -38.52 -2.74
C ARG A 103 -31.12 -39.97 -2.80
N ALA A 104 -32.40 -40.18 -3.11
CA ALA A 104 -33.00 -41.52 -3.25
C ALA A 104 -32.39 -42.32 -4.41
N ALA A 105 -31.86 -41.65 -5.44
CA ALA A 105 -31.09 -42.24 -6.52
C ALA A 105 -29.61 -42.52 -6.17
N ASP A 106 -29.24 -42.48 -4.88
CA ASP A 106 -27.90 -42.74 -4.35
C ASP A 106 -26.82 -41.73 -4.83
N LEU A 107 -27.23 -40.49 -5.14
CA LEU A 107 -26.34 -39.37 -5.52
C LEU A 107 -25.98 -38.50 -4.31
N ALA A 108 -24.73 -38.00 -4.29
CA ALA A 108 -24.26 -37.09 -3.24
C ALA A 108 -24.58 -35.63 -3.62
N LEU A 109 -25.35 -34.95 -2.79
CA LEU A 109 -25.81 -33.58 -3.04
C LEU A 109 -25.19 -32.57 -2.07
N PHE A 110 -24.78 -31.43 -2.63
CA PHE A 110 -24.40 -30.23 -1.90
C PHE A 110 -25.38 -29.12 -2.26
N SER A 111 -26.25 -28.77 -1.32
CA SER A 111 -27.35 -27.86 -1.53
C SER A 111 -27.10 -26.48 -0.93
N ASN A 112 -27.46 -25.45 -1.71
CA ASN A 112 -27.55 -24.08 -1.23
C ASN A 112 -28.98 -23.68 -0.79
N ALA A 113 -29.97 -24.55 -0.99
CA ALA A 113 -31.35 -24.30 -0.61
C ALA A 113 -31.55 -24.38 0.92
N LYS A 114 -32.66 -23.81 1.41
CA LYS A 114 -32.97 -23.77 2.85
C LYS A 114 -33.64 -25.04 3.37
N ASN A 115 -34.17 -25.88 2.48
CA ASN A 115 -35.14 -26.94 2.77
C ASN A 115 -34.62 -27.95 3.79
N TYR A 116 -33.38 -28.42 3.62
CA TYR A 116 -32.78 -29.43 4.49
C TYR A 116 -31.85 -28.85 5.57
N ARG A 117 -31.69 -27.53 5.69
CA ARG A 117 -30.76 -26.92 6.67
C ARG A 117 -31.12 -27.27 8.11
N ARG A 118 -32.41 -27.41 8.39
CA ARG A 118 -32.95 -27.73 9.72
C ARG A 118 -33.22 -29.23 9.95
N ASP A 119 -33.00 -30.07 8.94
CA ASP A 119 -33.16 -31.51 9.10
C ASP A 119 -32.15 -32.04 10.14
N PRO A 120 -32.58 -32.89 11.09
CA PRO A 120 -31.73 -33.35 12.20
C PRO A 120 -30.62 -34.30 11.77
N HIS A 121 -30.67 -34.85 10.56
CA HIS A 121 -29.68 -35.77 10.02
C HIS A 121 -28.89 -35.18 8.85
N VAL A 122 -29.19 -33.93 8.44
CA VAL A 122 -28.45 -33.21 7.40
C VAL A 122 -27.49 -32.21 8.02
N PRO A 123 -26.18 -32.29 7.73
CA PRO A 123 -25.24 -31.31 8.23
C PRO A 123 -25.41 -29.95 7.51
N LEU A 124 -25.30 -28.89 8.31
CA LEU A 124 -25.30 -27.50 7.88
C LEU A 124 -23.89 -26.96 8.04
N ILE A 125 -23.15 -26.84 6.94
CA ILE A 125 -21.70 -26.64 7.01
C ILE A 125 -21.28 -25.27 6.48
N VAL A 126 -20.48 -24.60 7.29
CA VAL A 126 -19.57 -23.54 6.86
C VAL A 126 -18.16 -24.15 6.86
N PRO A 127 -17.51 -24.31 5.69
CA PRO A 127 -16.30 -25.14 5.57
C PRO A 127 -15.13 -24.71 6.46
N LEU A 128 -15.07 -23.42 6.82
CA LEU A 128 -14.03 -22.84 7.68
C LEU A 128 -14.33 -22.94 9.19
N VAL A 129 -15.49 -23.50 9.56
CA VAL A 129 -15.98 -23.54 10.94
C VAL A 129 -16.21 -24.97 11.40
N ASN A 130 -17.12 -25.71 10.76
CA ASN A 130 -17.61 -26.98 11.26
C ASN A 130 -17.55 -28.15 10.25
N PRO A 131 -16.43 -28.41 9.55
CA PRO A 131 -16.31 -29.58 8.67
C PRO A 131 -16.47 -30.92 9.42
N GLY A 132 -16.21 -30.94 10.73
CA GLY A 132 -16.42 -32.11 11.60
C GLY A 132 -17.86 -32.65 11.60
N HIS A 133 -18.85 -31.82 11.20
CA HIS A 133 -20.25 -32.24 11.09
C HIS A 133 -20.50 -33.24 9.96
N LEU A 134 -19.57 -33.42 9.02
CA LEU A 134 -19.63 -34.48 8.00
C LEU A 134 -19.63 -35.89 8.61
N SER A 135 -19.24 -36.04 9.88
CA SER A 135 -19.26 -37.32 10.60
C SER A 135 -20.65 -37.95 10.72
N ILE A 136 -21.74 -37.18 10.59
CA ILE A 136 -23.13 -37.69 10.64
C ILE A 136 -23.59 -38.38 9.35
N LEU A 137 -22.86 -38.23 8.24
CA LEU A 137 -23.28 -38.75 6.92
C LEU A 137 -23.54 -40.27 6.90
N PRO A 138 -22.74 -41.14 7.54
CA PRO A 138 -23.03 -42.57 7.61
C PRO A 138 -24.38 -42.88 8.28
N GLN A 139 -24.77 -42.10 9.30
CA GLN A 139 -26.08 -42.23 9.94
C GLN A 139 -27.20 -41.77 8.99
N GLN A 140 -27.02 -40.64 8.32
CA GLN A 140 -27.99 -40.15 7.33
C GLN A 140 -28.26 -41.20 6.23
N GLN A 141 -27.22 -41.89 5.79
CA GLN A 141 -27.28 -42.96 4.80
C GLN A 141 -28.01 -44.21 5.32
N ALA A 142 -27.71 -44.61 6.55
CA ALA A 142 -28.29 -45.80 7.18
C ALA A 142 -29.78 -45.62 7.53
N LEU A 143 -30.21 -44.41 7.88
CA LEU A 143 -31.60 -44.07 8.20
C LEU A 143 -32.52 -43.99 6.97
N HIS A 144 -31.96 -43.90 5.76
CA HIS A 144 -32.75 -43.89 4.54
C HIS A 144 -33.35 -45.28 4.26
N SER A 145 -34.53 -45.34 3.62
CA SER A 145 -35.21 -46.59 3.26
C SER A 145 -35.43 -46.69 1.75
N PRO A 146 -34.71 -47.56 1.01
CA PRO A 146 -33.65 -48.48 1.48
C PRO A 146 -32.35 -47.74 1.88
N PRO A 147 -31.47 -48.35 2.69
CA PRO A 147 -30.20 -47.72 3.10
C PRO A 147 -29.34 -47.35 1.89
N LEU A 148 -28.80 -46.13 1.90
CA LEU A 148 -27.96 -45.59 0.83
C LEU A 148 -26.51 -46.02 1.02
N LYS A 149 -25.78 -46.19 -0.08
CA LYS A 149 -24.35 -46.54 -0.06
C LYS A 149 -23.48 -45.33 -0.33
N LYS A 150 -23.93 -44.44 -1.20
CA LYS A 150 -23.19 -43.27 -1.67
C LYS A 150 -23.95 -41.97 -1.45
N GLY A 151 -25.27 -41.98 -1.60
CA GLY A 151 -26.09 -40.78 -1.62
C GLY A 151 -26.21 -40.12 -0.26
N PHE A 152 -26.19 -38.80 -0.24
CA PHE A 152 -26.38 -37.98 0.97
C PHE A 152 -26.73 -36.54 0.57
N ILE A 153 -27.21 -35.74 1.52
CA ILE A 153 -27.37 -34.29 1.37
C ILE A 153 -26.49 -33.60 2.42
N VAL A 154 -25.73 -32.62 1.97
CA VAL A 154 -25.05 -31.61 2.79
C VAL A 154 -25.61 -30.25 2.40
N THR A 155 -25.89 -29.39 3.37
CA THR A 155 -26.38 -28.04 3.11
C THR A 155 -25.34 -27.00 3.50
N ASN A 156 -25.19 -25.97 2.67
CA ASN A 156 -24.49 -24.77 3.05
C ASN A 156 -25.38 -23.84 3.87
N ALA A 157 -24.74 -23.09 4.76
CA ALA A 157 -25.38 -22.02 5.51
C ALA A 157 -25.83 -20.87 4.62
N ASN A 158 -26.68 -20.00 5.17
CA ASN A 158 -27.03 -18.75 4.54
C ASN A 158 -25.80 -17.86 4.36
N CYS A 159 -25.81 -17.02 3.33
CA CYS A 159 -24.71 -16.11 3.03
C CYS A 159 -24.47 -15.07 4.14
N SER A 160 -25.54 -14.55 4.77
CA SER A 160 -25.48 -13.67 5.94
C SER A 160 -25.01 -14.39 7.19
N THR A 161 -25.40 -15.66 7.40
CA THR A 161 -24.91 -16.50 8.49
C THR A 161 -23.41 -16.76 8.35
N THR A 162 -22.98 -17.28 7.20
CA THR A 162 -21.59 -17.66 6.88
C THR A 162 -20.60 -16.54 7.21
N ALA A 163 -20.97 -15.31 6.87
CA ALA A 163 -20.11 -14.15 7.05
C ALA A 163 -19.70 -13.93 8.51
N HIS A 164 -20.64 -13.98 9.46
CA HIS A 164 -20.33 -13.66 10.86
C HIS A 164 -19.89 -14.88 11.68
N VAL A 165 -20.38 -16.09 11.38
CA VAL A 165 -20.02 -17.30 12.14
C VAL A 165 -18.55 -17.69 12.02
N ILE A 166 -17.86 -17.32 10.93
CA ILE A 166 -16.41 -17.51 10.79
C ILE A 166 -15.65 -16.72 11.86
N ALA A 167 -16.03 -15.45 12.06
CA ALA A 167 -15.44 -14.61 13.09
C ALA A 167 -15.82 -15.12 14.49
N LEU A 168 -17.07 -15.52 14.71
CA LEU A 168 -17.52 -16.05 16.00
C LEU A 168 -16.81 -17.35 16.38
N ALA A 169 -16.60 -18.27 15.43
CA ALA A 169 -15.89 -19.52 15.68
C ALA A 169 -14.44 -19.27 16.11
N ALA A 170 -13.77 -18.30 15.50
CA ALA A 170 -12.42 -17.89 15.91
C ALA A 170 -12.42 -17.31 17.33
N LEU A 171 -13.42 -16.49 17.67
CA LEU A 171 -13.58 -15.93 19.01
C LEU A 171 -13.90 -17.00 20.05
N GLU A 172 -14.78 -17.96 19.77
CA GLU A 172 -15.11 -19.04 20.71
C GLU A 172 -13.92 -19.97 20.96
N LYS A 173 -13.16 -20.26 19.91
CA LYS A 173 -11.96 -21.12 20.00
C LYS A 173 -10.90 -20.53 20.93
N GLU A 174 -10.67 -19.22 20.87
CA GLU A 174 -9.62 -18.56 21.65
C GLU A 174 -10.11 -18.09 23.02
N PHE A 175 -11.32 -17.55 23.10
CA PHE A 175 -11.82 -16.83 24.27
C PHE A 175 -12.90 -17.59 25.05
N GLY A 176 -13.34 -18.73 24.55
CA GLY A 176 -14.42 -19.53 25.13
C GLY A 176 -15.81 -19.06 24.68
N PRO A 177 -16.87 -19.69 25.22
CA PRO A 177 -18.22 -19.57 24.69
C PRO A 177 -18.78 -18.14 24.78
N ILE A 178 -19.60 -17.80 23.79
CA ILE A 178 -20.30 -16.51 23.71
C ILE A 178 -21.67 -16.64 24.40
N ASP A 179 -22.01 -15.71 25.30
CA ASP A 179 -23.33 -15.68 25.96
C ASP A 179 -24.38 -14.96 25.10
N SER A 180 -24.03 -13.79 24.56
CA SER A 180 -24.98 -12.93 23.84
C SER A 180 -24.37 -12.32 22.59
N LEU A 181 -25.17 -12.26 21.52
CA LEU A 181 -24.80 -11.82 20.19
C LEU A 181 -25.89 -10.90 19.62
N MET A 182 -25.52 -9.68 19.23
CA MET A 182 -26.38 -8.77 18.46
C MET A 182 -25.80 -8.57 17.06
N VAL A 183 -26.63 -8.76 16.04
CA VAL A 183 -26.24 -8.71 14.63
C VAL A 183 -27.14 -7.74 13.87
N THR A 184 -26.56 -6.81 13.13
CA THR A 184 -27.29 -5.97 12.18
C THR A 184 -26.66 -6.09 10.79
N THR A 185 -27.42 -6.53 9.79
CA THR A 185 -26.91 -6.75 8.44
C THR A 185 -27.30 -5.61 7.50
N LEU A 186 -26.39 -5.31 6.57
CA LEU A 186 -26.57 -4.46 5.39
C LEU A 186 -26.23 -5.32 4.17
N GLN A 187 -27.24 -5.97 3.62
CA GLN A 187 -27.09 -6.98 2.58
C GLN A 187 -27.23 -6.38 1.18
N ALA A 188 -26.33 -6.76 0.29
CA ALA A 188 -26.42 -6.48 -1.15
C ALA A 188 -27.67 -7.10 -1.81
N ILE A 189 -28.07 -6.53 -2.95
CA ILE A 189 -29.21 -6.97 -3.76
C ILE A 189 -28.99 -8.32 -4.44
N SER A 190 -27.75 -8.72 -4.71
CA SER A 190 -27.44 -10.04 -5.31
C SER A 190 -27.91 -11.22 -4.47
N GLY A 191 -28.05 -11.07 -3.15
CA GLY A 191 -28.56 -12.12 -2.26
C GLY A 191 -30.05 -12.46 -2.49
N ALA A 192 -30.79 -11.65 -3.25
CA ALA A 192 -32.19 -11.91 -3.59
C ALA A 192 -32.36 -12.73 -4.88
N GLY A 193 -31.28 -13.12 -5.56
CA GLY A 193 -31.35 -13.81 -6.85
C GLY A 193 -31.80 -12.89 -7.99
N TYR A 194 -32.44 -13.45 -9.02
CA TYR A 194 -33.01 -12.70 -10.15
C TYR A 194 -34.45 -13.17 -10.44
N PRO A 195 -35.45 -12.28 -10.60
CA PRO A 195 -35.36 -10.84 -10.87
C PRO A 195 -34.87 -9.98 -9.70
N GLY A 196 -34.74 -10.56 -8.49
CA GLY A 196 -34.06 -9.94 -7.36
C GLY A 196 -34.88 -8.81 -6.74
N VAL A 197 -34.20 -7.79 -6.23
CA VAL A 197 -34.83 -6.59 -5.66
C VAL A 197 -35.14 -5.60 -6.80
N PRO A 198 -36.41 -5.20 -7.00
CA PRO A 198 -36.76 -4.16 -7.97
C PRO A 198 -35.98 -2.86 -7.73
N SER A 199 -35.59 -2.18 -8.82
CA SER A 199 -34.76 -0.98 -8.72
C SER A 199 -35.42 0.14 -7.90
N LEU A 200 -36.74 0.32 -8.02
CA LEU A 200 -37.49 1.33 -7.27
C LEU A 200 -37.54 1.06 -5.77
N ASP A 201 -37.39 -0.19 -5.34
CA ASP A 201 -37.41 -0.52 -3.91
C ASP A 201 -36.11 -0.15 -3.20
N ILE A 202 -35.00 0.02 -3.96
CA ILE A 202 -33.64 0.12 -3.39
C ILE A 202 -32.83 1.35 -3.80
N ILE A 203 -33.10 1.97 -4.96
CA ILE A 203 -32.41 3.21 -5.35
C ILE A 203 -32.73 4.30 -4.33
N ASP A 204 -31.69 4.93 -3.78
CA ASP A 204 -31.79 5.97 -2.75
C ASP A 204 -32.59 5.53 -1.50
N ASN A 205 -32.63 4.21 -1.23
CA ASN A 205 -33.43 3.64 -0.15
C ASN A 205 -32.71 2.52 0.58
N VAL A 206 -33.18 2.19 1.78
CA VAL A 206 -32.80 1.00 2.54
C VAL A 206 -34.08 0.25 2.89
N VAL A 207 -34.15 -1.04 2.57
CA VAL A 207 -35.30 -1.88 2.96
C VAL A 207 -34.98 -2.54 4.30
N PRO A 208 -35.61 -2.14 5.42
CA PRO A 208 -35.19 -2.56 6.76
C PRO A 208 -35.74 -3.92 7.18
N TYR A 209 -36.11 -4.76 6.21
CA TYR A 209 -36.69 -6.07 6.46
C TYR A 209 -36.40 -7.02 5.30
N ILE A 210 -35.89 -8.21 5.61
CA ILE A 210 -35.72 -9.31 4.66
C ILE A 210 -36.44 -10.53 5.24
N SER A 211 -37.51 -10.96 4.57
CA SER A 211 -38.39 -12.01 5.08
C SER A 211 -37.65 -13.31 5.36
N GLY A 212 -37.76 -13.80 6.60
CA GLY A 212 -37.20 -15.07 7.05
C GLY A 212 -35.68 -15.05 7.27
N GLU A 213 -35.01 -13.90 7.17
CA GLU A 213 -33.55 -13.81 7.23
C GLU A 213 -33.03 -13.75 8.67
N GLU A 214 -33.75 -13.06 9.55
CA GLU A 214 -33.43 -12.92 10.98
C GLU A 214 -33.51 -14.28 11.69
N GLU A 215 -34.61 -15.02 11.48
CA GLU A 215 -34.82 -16.33 12.09
C GLU A 215 -33.86 -17.40 11.55
N LYS A 216 -33.29 -17.20 10.34
CA LYS A 216 -32.22 -18.05 9.83
C LYS A 216 -30.92 -17.77 10.56
N ILE A 217 -30.51 -16.51 10.70
CA ILE A 217 -29.27 -16.16 11.42
C ILE A 217 -29.33 -16.69 12.85
N GLU A 218 -30.44 -16.48 13.55
CA GLU A 218 -30.59 -16.91 14.95
C GLU A 218 -30.55 -18.44 15.13
N TRP A 219 -31.08 -19.20 14.16
CA TRP A 219 -31.16 -20.65 14.26
C TRP A 219 -29.91 -21.35 13.70
N GLU A 220 -29.45 -20.94 12.51
CA GLU A 220 -28.31 -21.54 11.81
C GLU A 220 -27.00 -21.36 12.60
N THR A 221 -26.78 -20.18 13.20
CA THR A 221 -25.57 -19.91 13.99
C THR A 221 -25.41 -20.90 15.14
N ARG A 222 -26.50 -21.30 15.80
CA ARG A 222 -26.48 -22.32 16.87
C ARG A 222 -26.12 -23.70 16.36
N LYS A 223 -26.67 -24.10 15.21
CA LYS A 223 -26.34 -25.40 14.61
C LYS A 223 -24.89 -25.44 14.16
N ILE A 224 -24.39 -24.36 13.55
CA ILE A 224 -23.03 -24.29 12.98
C ILE A 224 -21.95 -24.27 14.07
N LEU A 225 -22.15 -23.49 15.14
CA LEU A 225 -21.18 -23.41 16.24
C LEU A 225 -21.33 -24.56 17.26
N GLY A 226 -22.47 -25.24 17.27
CA GLY A 226 -22.70 -26.41 18.12
C GLY A 226 -21.91 -27.65 17.68
N ASP A 227 -21.76 -28.62 18.58
CA ASP A 227 -21.09 -29.89 18.29
C ASP A 227 -22.09 -31.01 17.97
N ILE A 228 -21.59 -32.20 17.62
CA ILE A 228 -22.38 -33.43 17.52
C ILE A 228 -22.21 -34.22 18.82
N SER A 229 -23.33 -34.64 19.42
CA SER A 229 -23.37 -35.47 20.62
C SER A 229 -24.09 -36.80 20.36
N ASP A 230 -23.67 -37.83 21.09
CA ASP A 230 -24.39 -39.10 21.11
C ASP A 230 -25.66 -38.96 21.97
N VAL A 231 -26.78 -39.44 21.44
CA VAL A 231 -28.07 -39.49 22.14
C VAL A 231 -28.13 -40.78 22.96
N GLU A 232 -28.57 -40.67 24.22
CA GLU A 232 -28.80 -41.80 25.13
C GLU A 232 -29.64 -42.93 24.47
N PRO A 233 -29.42 -44.21 24.81
CA PRO A 233 -29.69 -45.32 23.91
C PRO A 233 -31.17 -45.73 23.89
N GLU A 234 -31.93 -45.25 22.91
CA GLU A 234 -33.25 -45.84 22.55
C GLU A 234 -33.16 -46.74 21.31
N GLU A 235 -32.30 -46.43 20.33
CA GLU A 235 -32.06 -47.27 19.14
C GLU A 235 -30.60 -47.18 18.64
N LEU A 236 -30.03 -48.31 18.21
CA LEU A 236 -28.70 -48.39 17.59
C LEU A 236 -28.83 -48.43 16.07
N VAL A 237 -28.22 -47.46 15.37
CA VAL A 237 -28.18 -47.42 13.89
C VAL A 237 -26.78 -47.84 13.45
N GLY A 238 -26.68 -48.98 12.75
CA GLY A 238 -25.38 -49.50 12.29
C GLY A 238 -24.41 -49.90 13.41
N GLY A 239 -24.92 -50.21 14.62
CA GLY A 239 -24.11 -50.63 15.78
C GLY A 239 -23.51 -49.49 16.62
N LYS A 240 -23.90 -48.23 16.37
CA LYS A 240 -23.51 -47.04 17.16
C LYS A 240 -24.75 -46.31 17.71
N PRO A 241 -24.61 -45.52 18.79
CA PRO A 241 -25.65 -44.62 19.26
C PRO A 241 -26.05 -43.61 18.17
N LEU A 242 -27.31 -43.19 18.18
CA LEU A 242 -27.78 -42.12 17.30
C LEU A 242 -27.08 -40.81 17.69
N GLN A 243 -26.54 -40.10 16.71
CA GLN A 243 -25.92 -38.80 16.87
C GLN A 243 -26.91 -37.68 16.57
N ALA A 244 -26.84 -36.59 17.34
CA ALA A 244 -27.63 -35.38 17.15
C ALA A 244 -26.75 -34.13 17.21
N PHE A 245 -27.19 -33.05 16.56
CA PHE A 245 -26.57 -31.74 16.71
C PHE A 245 -26.97 -31.15 18.07
N ASP A 246 -26.01 -30.79 18.91
CA ASP A 246 -26.22 -30.19 20.24
C ASP A 246 -26.89 -28.82 20.18
N MET A 247 -26.80 -28.13 19.03
CA MET A 247 -27.34 -26.77 18.84
C MET A 247 -26.79 -25.76 19.86
N HIS A 248 -25.56 -25.99 20.35
CA HIS A 248 -24.87 -25.16 21.35
C HIS A 248 -25.64 -25.13 22.69
N ALA A 249 -26.28 -26.24 23.06
CA ALA A 249 -27.12 -26.34 24.26
C ALA A 249 -26.31 -26.35 25.55
N GLN A 250 -25.06 -26.82 25.53
CA GLN A 250 -24.17 -26.79 26.70
C GLN A 250 -23.81 -25.35 27.12
N THR A 251 -23.75 -24.41 26.17
CA THR A 251 -23.36 -23.01 26.39
C THR A 251 -24.33 -22.04 25.72
N PRO A 252 -25.61 -21.97 26.13
CA PRO A 252 -26.68 -21.38 25.32
C PRO A 252 -26.39 -19.97 24.78
N LEU A 253 -26.23 -19.88 23.45
CA LEU A 253 -25.99 -18.63 22.73
C LEU A 253 -27.30 -17.86 22.44
N LYS A 254 -27.44 -16.65 23.02
CA LYS A 254 -28.55 -15.72 22.75
C LYS A 254 -28.21 -14.86 21.55
N ILE A 255 -29.06 -14.88 20.52
CA ILE A 255 -28.83 -14.18 19.26
C ILE A 255 -30.03 -13.29 18.99
N SER A 256 -29.77 -12.04 18.60
CA SER A 256 -30.78 -11.13 18.06
C SER A 256 -30.24 -10.56 16.75
N ALA A 257 -31.00 -10.73 15.66
CA ALA A 257 -30.64 -10.24 14.34
C ALA A 257 -31.61 -9.15 13.85
N SER A 258 -31.08 -8.17 13.11
CA SER A 258 -31.86 -7.21 12.32
C SER A 258 -31.30 -7.17 10.90
N CYS A 259 -32.12 -7.49 9.89
CA CYS A 259 -31.65 -7.70 8.52
C CYS A 259 -32.16 -6.66 7.54
N ASN A 260 -31.25 -5.92 6.91
CA ASN A 260 -31.57 -4.80 6.02
C ASN A 260 -30.98 -5.02 4.62
N ARG A 261 -31.67 -4.54 3.58
CA ARG A 261 -31.18 -4.50 2.19
C ARG A 261 -30.70 -3.11 1.84
N VAL A 262 -29.54 -3.00 1.19
CA VAL A 262 -28.93 -1.73 0.77
C VAL A 262 -28.61 -1.73 -0.74
N PRO A 263 -28.45 -0.56 -1.39
CA PRO A 263 -28.16 -0.45 -2.83
C PRO A 263 -26.69 -0.79 -3.15
N VAL A 264 -26.27 -1.99 -2.77
CA VAL A 264 -24.95 -2.57 -3.03
C VAL A 264 -25.14 -3.80 -3.90
N THR A 265 -24.33 -3.95 -4.96
CA THR A 265 -24.46 -5.03 -5.94
C THR A 265 -24.03 -6.39 -5.36
N VAL A 266 -22.86 -6.47 -4.74
CA VAL A 266 -22.28 -7.67 -4.12
C VAL A 266 -21.61 -7.31 -2.79
N GLY A 267 -21.69 -8.23 -1.82
CA GLY A 267 -21.12 -8.09 -0.49
C GLY A 267 -22.17 -7.94 0.60
N HIS A 268 -22.00 -8.62 1.72
CA HIS A 268 -22.82 -8.40 2.93
C HIS A 268 -21.94 -7.79 4.00
N MET A 269 -22.35 -6.62 4.50
CA MET A 269 -21.74 -6.00 5.67
C MET A 269 -22.57 -6.36 6.90
N ILE A 270 -21.90 -6.78 7.97
CA ILE A 270 -22.55 -7.24 9.20
C ILE A 270 -21.88 -6.54 10.39
N ASN A 271 -22.69 -5.82 11.16
CA ASN A 271 -22.27 -5.22 12.41
C ASN A 271 -22.55 -6.21 13.54
N VAL A 272 -21.51 -6.60 14.27
CA VAL A 272 -21.57 -7.63 15.29
C VAL A 272 -21.16 -7.06 16.64
N SER A 273 -21.97 -7.30 17.67
CA SER A 273 -21.63 -7.02 19.07
C SER A 273 -21.75 -8.29 19.90
N VAL A 274 -20.74 -8.59 20.70
CA VAL A 274 -20.55 -9.88 21.39
C VAL A 274 -20.35 -9.66 22.89
N LYS A 275 -20.92 -10.57 23.68
CA LYS A 275 -20.66 -10.74 25.12
C LYS A 275 -20.15 -12.15 25.39
N PHE A 276 -18.98 -12.29 26.01
CA PHE A 276 -18.36 -13.56 26.37
C PHE A 276 -18.89 -14.09 27.71
N ALA A 277 -18.98 -15.41 27.85
CA ALA A 277 -19.32 -16.04 29.11
C ALA A 277 -18.20 -15.92 30.16
N ARG A 278 -16.94 -15.85 29.72
CA ARG A 278 -15.76 -15.70 30.58
C ARG A 278 -15.51 -14.22 30.92
N GLN A 279 -15.26 -13.94 32.20
CA GLN A 279 -14.99 -12.59 32.72
C GLN A 279 -13.72 -12.60 33.59
N PRO A 280 -12.81 -11.59 33.49
CA PRO A 280 -12.89 -10.39 32.65
C PRO A 280 -12.65 -10.68 31.15
N PRO A 281 -13.10 -9.78 30.24
CA PRO A 281 -13.01 -10.02 28.80
C PRO A 281 -11.56 -9.89 28.29
N PRO A 282 -11.16 -10.69 27.29
CA PRO A 282 -9.81 -10.66 26.70
C PRO A 282 -9.58 -9.44 25.77
N SER A 283 -8.31 -9.08 25.52
CA SER A 283 -7.96 -7.91 24.69
C SER A 283 -8.12 -8.18 23.18
N PRO A 284 -8.67 -7.25 22.37
CA PRO A 284 -9.20 -7.57 21.04
C PRO A 284 -8.19 -7.60 19.86
N GLN A 285 -6.88 -7.53 20.08
CA GLN A 285 -5.91 -7.42 18.98
C GLN A 285 -5.33 -8.77 18.55
N GLN A 286 -5.86 -9.37 17.47
CA GLN A 286 -5.18 -10.42 16.69
C GLN A 286 -5.61 -10.41 15.20
N ASP A 287 -4.64 -10.67 14.32
CA ASP A 287 -4.78 -10.69 12.86
C ASP A 287 -5.25 -12.06 12.33
N GLY A 288 -6.42 -12.10 11.68
CA GLY A 288 -6.97 -13.29 11.02
C GLY A 288 -7.46 -12.98 9.60
N ALA A 289 -7.35 -13.93 8.67
CA ALA A 289 -7.60 -13.72 7.23
C ALA A 289 -8.74 -14.61 6.68
N GLY A 290 -9.56 -14.02 5.80
CA GLY A 290 -10.55 -14.71 4.96
C GLY A 290 -11.87 -13.94 4.88
N VAL A 291 -12.46 -13.66 6.03
CA VAL A 291 -13.53 -12.70 6.26
C VAL A 291 -12.88 -11.40 6.73
N ASN A 292 -13.22 -10.27 6.11
CA ASN A 292 -12.61 -8.99 6.50
C ASN A 292 -13.29 -8.51 7.79
N VAL A 293 -12.54 -8.49 8.88
CA VAL A 293 -12.99 -7.96 10.18
C VAL A 293 -12.30 -6.62 10.42
N GLY A 294 -13.09 -5.60 10.77
CA GLY A 294 -12.58 -4.25 11.02
C GLY A 294 -13.33 -3.54 12.15
N ARG A 295 -12.80 -2.39 12.58
CA ARG A 295 -13.34 -1.57 13.70
C ARG A 295 -13.49 -2.36 15.02
N VAL A 296 -12.62 -3.32 15.29
CA VAL A 296 -12.62 -4.08 16.53
C VAL A 296 -12.35 -3.14 17.71
N ARG A 297 -13.28 -3.05 18.66
CA ARG A 297 -13.19 -2.15 19.83
C ARG A 297 -14.07 -2.63 20.97
N GLN A 298 -13.80 -2.13 22.17
CA GLN A 298 -14.68 -2.35 23.33
C GLN A 298 -16.09 -1.80 23.07
N CYS A 299 -17.08 -2.59 23.48
CA CYS A 299 -18.48 -2.15 23.49
C CYS A 299 -18.79 -1.58 24.88
N PRO A 300 -19.40 -0.39 25.00
CA PRO A 300 -19.82 0.13 26.30
C PRO A 300 -20.97 -0.65 26.98
N VAL A 301 -21.65 -1.54 26.23
CA VAL A 301 -22.86 -2.25 26.68
C VAL A 301 -22.65 -3.77 26.73
N LEU A 302 -22.00 -4.34 25.71
CA LEU A 302 -21.51 -5.72 25.70
C LEU A 302 -20.00 -5.71 25.97
N ASP A 303 -19.23 -6.66 25.44
CA ASP A 303 -17.78 -6.68 25.65
C ASP A 303 -17.02 -6.12 24.44
N VAL A 304 -17.28 -6.65 23.24
CA VAL A 304 -16.57 -6.27 22.00
C VAL A 304 -17.56 -6.02 20.87
N LYS A 305 -17.27 -5.06 20.00
CA LYS A 305 -18.00 -4.83 18.75
C LYS A 305 -17.06 -4.66 17.57
N PHE A 306 -17.45 -5.20 16.42
CA PHE A 306 -16.67 -5.20 15.18
C PHE A 306 -17.59 -5.23 13.95
N VAL A 307 -17.01 -4.98 12.78
CA VAL A 307 -17.70 -5.04 11.48
C VAL A 307 -17.09 -6.16 10.67
N VAL A 308 -17.96 -6.95 10.04
CA VAL A 308 -17.60 -8.07 9.19
C VAL A 308 -18.06 -7.77 7.76
N LEU A 309 -17.16 -7.97 6.77
CA LEU A 309 -17.48 -7.91 5.35
C LEU A 309 -17.15 -9.25 4.68
N ALA A 310 -18.12 -9.83 4.00
CA ALA A 310 -17.95 -11.08 3.23
C ALA A 310 -18.61 -10.99 1.85
N ASP A 311 -17.97 -11.60 0.85
CA ASP A 311 -18.54 -11.78 -0.50
C ASP A 311 -19.62 -12.87 -0.47
N ASN A 312 -20.89 -12.44 -0.54
CA ASN A 312 -22.05 -13.32 -0.43
C ASN A 312 -22.21 -14.31 -1.60
N VAL A 313 -21.64 -14.02 -2.77
CA VAL A 313 -21.76 -14.86 -3.98
C VAL A 313 -20.62 -15.87 -4.05
N SER A 314 -19.43 -15.51 -3.57
CA SER A 314 -18.31 -16.43 -3.44
C SER A 314 -18.42 -17.28 -2.17
N ILE A 315 -18.02 -16.78 -1.00
CA ILE A 315 -17.91 -17.58 0.22
C ILE A 315 -19.29 -17.95 0.80
N GLY A 316 -20.30 -17.11 0.62
CA GLY A 316 -21.65 -17.35 1.14
C GLY A 316 -22.51 -18.35 0.34
N ALA A 317 -22.04 -18.83 -0.82
CA ALA A 317 -22.84 -19.67 -1.71
C ALA A 317 -22.03 -20.79 -2.40
N ALA A 318 -21.61 -20.60 -3.64
CA ALA A 318 -21.07 -21.67 -4.49
C ALA A 318 -19.70 -22.16 -4.03
N THR A 319 -18.80 -21.26 -3.59
CA THR A 319 -17.45 -21.60 -3.16
C THR A 319 -17.48 -22.51 -1.93
N SER A 320 -18.36 -22.25 -0.96
CA SER A 320 -18.49 -23.11 0.23
C SER A 320 -18.98 -24.52 -0.13
N SER A 321 -19.84 -24.66 -1.14
CA SER A 321 -20.36 -25.98 -1.55
C SER A 321 -19.26 -26.81 -2.19
N ILE A 322 -18.41 -26.16 -2.99
CA ILE A 322 -17.23 -26.78 -3.61
C ILE A 322 -16.24 -27.24 -2.52
N ILE A 323 -15.91 -26.39 -1.54
CA ILE A 323 -14.99 -26.77 -0.45
C ILE A 323 -15.57 -27.93 0.37
N ASN A 324 -16.88 -27.92 0.66
CA ASN A 324 -17.54 -29.05 1.33
C ASN A 324 -17.44 -30.35 0.53
N ALA A 325 -17.56 -30.27 -0.80
CA ALA A 325 -17.40 -31.41 -1.69
C ALA A 325 -15.95 -31.92 -1.75
N GLU A 326 -14.95 -31.03 -1.67
CA GLU A 326 -13.54 -31.39 -1.55
C GLU A 326 -13.28 -32.16 -0.25
N TYR A 327 -13.70 -31.62 0.90
CA TYR A 327 -13.56 -32.31 2.20
C TYR A 327 -14.23 -33.69 2.20
N ALA A 328 -15.48 -33.78 1.72
CA ALA A 328 -16.20 -35.04 1.65
C ALA A 328 -15.53 -36.06 0.70
N SER A 329 -14.90 -35.59 -0.38
CA SER A 329 -14.14 -36.45 -1.31
C SER A 329 -12.82 -36.93 -0.72
N GLU A 330 -12.15 -36.11 0.09
CA GLU A 330 -10.90 -36.47 0.76
C GLU A 330 -11.12 -37.45 1.91
N CYS A 331 -12.20 -37.30 2.69
CA CYS A 331 -12.54 -38.23 3.78
C CYS A 331 -12.86 -39.66 3.32
N ARG A 332 -13.09 -39.90 2.02
CA ARG A 332 -13.30 -41.25 1.46
C ARG A 332 -12.03 -42.08 1.29
N ASN A 333 -10.86 -41.44 1.23
CA ASN A 333 -9.57 -42.11 1.14
C ASN A 333 -8.81 -41.86 2.45
N SER A 334 -8.50 -42.92 3.19
CA SER A 334 -7.78 -42.86 4.47
C SER A 334 -6.40 -42.21 4.35
N CYS A 335 -6.33 -40.89 4.35
CA CYS A 335 -5.16 -40.04 4.54
C CYS A 335 -5.65 -38.60 4.71
N CYS A 336 -6.02 -38.22 5.94
CA CYS A 336 -6.21 -36.82 6.30
C CYS A 336 -4.84 -36.12 6.22
N ASN A 337 -4.60 -35.37 5.15
CA ASN A 337 -3.51 -34.41 5.06
C ASN A 337 -4.09 -33.11 4.48
N GLU A 338 -4.85 -32.39 5.31
CA GLU A 338 -5.10 -30.95 5.14
C GLU A 338 -3.75 -30.26 4.95
N SER A 339 -3.49 -29.57 3.82
CA SER A 339 -2.38 -28.60 3.79
C SER A 339 -2.21 -27.77 2.52
N SER A 340 -2.08 -28.34 1.31
CA SER A 340 -1.23 -27.64 0.31
C SER A 340 -1.86 -26.45 -0.44
N ALA A 341 -3.11 -26.55 -0.90
CA ALA A 341 -3.73 -25.51 -1.75
C ALA A 341 -4.19 -24.28 -0.94
N LEU A 342 -4.79 -24.50 0.23
CA LEU A 342 -5.14 -23.43 1.16
C LEU A 342 -3.88 -22.75 1.71
N LYS A 343 -2.80 -23.51 2.00
CA LYS A 343 -1.51 -22.91 2.34
C LYS A 343 -0.92 -22.10 1.19
N ALA A 344 -1.10 -22.50 -0.07
CA ALA A 344 -0.56 -21.76 -1.22
C ALA A 344 -1.26 -20.41 -1.42
N SER A 345 -2.60 -20.35 -1.34
CA SER A 345 -3.35 -19.09 -1.47
C SER A 345 -3.18 -18.18 -0.24
N ILE A 346 -3.05 -18.76 0.96
CA ILE A 346 -2.66 -18.02 2.18
C ILE A 346 -1.23 -17.50 2.04
N PHE A 347 -0.29 -18.31 1.55
CA PHE A 347 1.11 -17.91 1.33
C PHE A 347 1.22 -16.84 0.24
N GLN A 348 0.41 -16.91 -0.82
CA GLN A 348 0.30 -15.87 -1.85
C GLN A 348 -0.13 -14.52 -1.27
N ARG A 349 -1.01 -14.51 -0.25
CA ARG A 349 -1.46 -13.26 0.38
C ARG A 349 -0.50 -12.75 1.46
N LEU A 350 0.07 -13.65 2.26
CA LEU A 350 1.00 -13.31 3.34
C LEU A 350 2.42 -12.96 2.83
N HIS A 351 2.84 -13.60 1.75
CA HIS A 351 4.16 -13.48 1.14
C HIS A 351 4.05 -13.41 -0.40
N PRO A 352 3.36 -12.40 -0.96
CA PRO A 352 3.08 -12.31 -2.40
C PRO A 352 4.34 -12.31 -3.26
N ARG A 353 5.40 -11.63 -2.80
CA ARG A 353 6.69 -11.63 -3.47
C ARG A 353 7.35 -13.01 -3.48
N ALA A 354 7.52 -13.64 -2.31
CA ALA A 354 8.11 -14.98 -2.22
C ALA A 354 7.28 -16.05 -2.93
N TYR A 355 5.97 -15.82 -3.08
CA TYR A 355 5.11 -16.66 -3.91
C TYR A 355 5.48 -16.51 -5.38
N LEU A 356 5.54 -15.29 -5.92
CA LEU A 356 5.94 -15.04 -7.31
C LEU A 356 7.37 -15.53 -7.60
N GLU A 357 8.34 -15.29 -6.71
CA GLU A 357 9.73 -15.76 -6.83
C GLU A 357 9.82 -17.27 -7.04
N ARG A 358 8.99 -18.05 -6.35
CA ARG A 358 8.97 -19.52 -6.50
C ARG A 358 8.45 -19.97 -7.86
N PHE A 359 7.50 -19.24 -8.43
CA PHE A 359 6.97 -19.52 -9.76
C PHE A 359 8.00 -19.13 -10.84
N VAL A 360 8.58 -17.94 -10.70
CA VAL A 360 9.65 -17.45 -11.59
C VAL A 360 10.85 -18.39 -11.59
N ALA A 361 11.26 -18.91 -10.42
CA ALA A 361 12.35 -19.90 -10.32
C ALA A 361 12.08 -21.22 -11.08
N GLU A 362 10.81 -21.57 -11.29
CA GLU A 362 10.38 -22.77 -12.03
C GLU A 362 10.07 -22.47 -13.51
N ASN A 363 10.34 -21.25 -13.99
CA ASN A 363 10.04 -20.75 -15.36
C ASN A 363 8.55 -20.71 -15.74
N PHE A 364 7.65 -20.57 -14.77
CA PHE A 364 6.22 -20.40 -15.01
C PHE A 364 5.66 -19.24 -14.19
N ARG A 365 4.54 -18.66 -14.63
CA ARG A 365 3.81 -17.64 -13.85
C ARG A 365 2.72 -18.29 -12.99
N PRO A 366 2.21 -17.61 -11.95
CA PRO A 366 1.15 -18.15 -11.09
C PRO A 366 -0.14 -18.56 -11.83
N ASP A 367 -0.41 -17.97 -13.00
CA ASP A 367 -1.54 -18.28 -13.88
C ASP A 367 -1.22 -19.37 -14.93
N GLY A 368 0.00 -19.94 -14.88
CA GLY A 368 0.47 -20.98 -15.79
C GLY A 368 1.07 -20.46 -17.10
N ARG A 369 1.13 -19.13 -17.33
CA ARG A 369 1.75 -18.56 -18.53
C ARG A 369 3.27 -18.61 -18.51
N ALA A 370 3.88 -18.62 -19.68
CA ALA A 370 5.30 -18.32 -19.87
C ALA A 370 5.56 -16.81 -19.70
N PHE A 371 6.83 -16.41 -19.59
CA PHE A 371 7.23 -15.02 -19.35
C PHE A 371 6.90 -14.07 -20.53
N ASP A 372 6.90 -14.57 -21.76
CA ASP A 372 6.60 -13.85 -23.00
C ASP A 372 5.14 -14.00 -23.47
N ALA A 373 4.32 -14.76 -22.74
CA ALA A 373 2.95 -15.07 -23.14
C ALA A 373 1.96 -13.96 -22.76
N TRP A 374 1.22 -13.46 -23.74
CA TRP A 374 0.16 -12.45 -23.62
C TRP A 374 -1.20 -13.09 -23.30
N ARG A 375 -2.08 -12.36 -22.58
CA ARG A 375 -3.48 -12.79 -22.40
C ARG A 375 -4.28 -12.61 -23.69
N ASP A 376 -5.31 -13.43 -23.85
CA ASP A 376 -6.22 -13.33 -24.99
C ASP A 376 -6.93 -11.97 -25.04
N VAL A 377 -7.00 -11.39 -26.25
CA VAL A 377 -7.72 -10.14 -26.52
C VAL A 377 -9.01 -10.44 -27.25
N SER A 378 -10.12 -9.89 -26.75
CA SER A 378 -11.42 -9.89 -27.43
C SER A 378 -11.94 -8.48 -27.60
N VAL A 379 -12.43 -8.15 -28.80
CA VAL A 379 -12.92 -6.81 -29.17
C VAL A 379 -14.33 -6.93 -29.72
N ASN A 380 -15.27 -6.16 -29.15
CA ASN A 380 -16.64 -6.04 -29.63
C ASN A 380 -16.96 -4.58 -29.96
N VAL A 381 -17.07 -4.30 -31.25
CA VAL A 381 -17.27 -2.95 -31.78
C VAL A 381 -18.76 -2.65 -31.90
N GLY A 382 -19.17 -1.44 -31.52
CA GLY A 382 -20.57 -1.00 -31.58
C GLY A 382 -21.42 -1.45 -30.38
N SER A 383 -20.77 -1.65 -29.23
CA SER A 383 -21.41 -2.16 -28.01
C SER A 383 -22.43 -1.18 -27.39
N ILE A 384 -22.29 0.13 -27.63
CA ILE A 384 -23.19 1.17 -27.15
C ILE A 384 -23.88 1.82 -28.34
N SER A 385 -25.21 1.67 -28.43
CA SER A 385 -26.02 2.18 -29.55
C SER A 385 -26.26 3.69 -29.52
N THR A 386 -26.04 4.34 -28.36
CA THR A 386 -26.27 5.78 -28.15
C THR A 386 -25.03 6.63 -28.38
N ALA A 387 -23.86 6.02 -28.61
CA ALA A 387 -22.59 6.71 -28.87
C ALA A 387 -22.31 6.76 -30.37
N ASP A 388 -21.59 7.79 -30.83
CA ASP A 388 -21.22 7.97 -32.24
C ASP A 388 -20.21 6.90 -32.70
N GLY A 389 -19.41 6.39 -31.75
CA GLY A 389 -18.56 5.22 -31.87
C GLY A 389 -18.44 4.52 -30.52
N SER A 390 -18.25 3.20 -30.50
CA SER A 390 -18.07 2.47 -29.25
C SER A 390 -17.36 1.14 -29.45
N ALA A 391 -16.70 0.66 -28.40
CA ALA A 391 -16.09 -0.65 -28.34
C ALA A 391 -16.06 -1.18 -26.89
N LEU A 392 -16.14 -2.50 -26.75
CA LEU A 392 -15.88 -3.24 -25.51
C LEU A 392 -14.67 -4.13 -25.79
N VAL A 393 -13.61 -3.97 -25.00
CA VAL A 393 -12.38 -4.75 -25.12
C VAL A 393 -12.11 -5.48 -23.83
N ARG A 394 -11.68 -6.72 -23.95
CA ARG A 394 -11.20 -7.52 -22.82
C ARG A 394 -9.85 -8.14 -23.15
N LEU A 395 -8.86 -7.80 -22.32
CA LEU A 395 -7.49 -8.33 -22.30
C LEU A 395 -7.39 -9.22 -21.07
N GLY A 396 -7.50 -10.54 -21.25
CA GLY A 396 -7.65 -11.47 -20.14
C GLY A 396 -8.91 -11.22 -19.31
N GLU A 397 -8.76 -10.82 -18.05
CA GLU A 397 -9.87 -10.39 -17.20
C GLU A 397 -10.07 -8.86 -17.18
N THR A 398 -9.07 -8.07 -17.62
CA THR A 398 -9.17 -6.62 -17.70
C THR A 398 -10.15 -6.23 -18.80
N THR A 399 -11.24 -5.53 -18.43
CA THR A 399 -12.36 -5.23 -19.32
C THR A 399 -12.62 -3.74 -19.37
N ILE A 400 -12.51 -3.14 -20.56
CA ILE A 400 -12.73 -1.71 -20.82
C ILE A 400 -13.91 -1.52 -21.77
N VAL A 401 -14.83 -0.64 -21.41
CA VAL A 401 -15.84 -0.12 -22.33
C VAL A 401 -15.46 1.29 -22.73
N CYS A 402 -15.43 1.57 -24.02
CA CYS A 402 -15.16 2.90 -24.55
C CYS A 402 -16.32 3.40 -25.42
N GLY A 403 -16.70 4.66 -25.23
CA GLY A 403 -17.66 5.39 -26.03
C GLY A 403 -17.05 6.68 -26.57
N VAL A 404 -17.33 6.99 -27.83
CA VAL A 404 -16.97 8.26 -28.47
C VAL A 404 -18.24 9.07 -28.65
N LYS A 405 -18.21 10.31 -28.17
CA LYS A 405 -19.29 11.28 -28.34
C LYS A 405 -18.76 12.54 -29.00
N ALA A 406 -19.46 13.00 -30.03
CA ALA A 406 -19.08 14.19 -30.78
C ALA A 406 -19.96 15.39 -30.43
N GLU A 407 -19.32 16.52 -30.14
CA GLU A 407 -19.97 17.80 -29.88
C GLU A 407 -19.36 18.92 -30.75
N ILE A 408 -20.09 19.99 -31.00
CA ILE A 408 -19.61 21.13 -31.78
C ILE A 408 -19.18 22.22 -30.82
N ALA A 409 -17.96 22.71 -30.97
CA ALA A 409 -17.39 23.78 -30.17
C ALA A 409 -16.73 24.85 -31.07
N GLU A 410 -16.43 26.00 -30.46
CA GLU A 410 -15.55 27.00 -31.09
C GLU A 410 -14.09 26.55 -30.93
N PRO A 411 -13.25 26.68 -31.98
CA PRO A 411 -11.83 26.37 -31.89
C PRO A 411 -11.08 27.36 -30.99
N GLU A 412 -9.91 26.96 -30.51
CA GLU A 412 -8.99 27.85 -29.79
C GLU A 412 -8.49 29.01 -30.67
N LEU A 413 -8.23 30.16 -30.04
CA LEU A 413 -7.84 31.40 -30.74
C LEU A 413 -6.50 31.28 -31.47
N ASP A 414 -5.60 30.46 -30.96
CA ASP A 414 -4.26 30.17 -31.48
C ASP A 414 -4.23 28.97 -32.44
N ALA A 415 -5.29 28.15 -32.48
CA ALA A 415 -5.43 27.00 -33.38
C ALA A 415 -6.80 26.98 -34.13
N PRO A 416 -7.07 27.97 -35.01
CA PRO A 416 -8.38 28.14 -35.65
C PRO A 416 -8.78 27.02 -36.63
N ASP A 417 -7.81 26.19 -37.05
CA ASP A 417 -7.96 25.10 -38.03
C ASP A 417 -7.73 23.72 -37.41
N ALA A 418 -7.98 23.56 -36.11
CA ALA A 418 -7.90 22.28 -35.40
C ALA A 418 -9.16 22.02 -34.56
N GLY A 419 -9.69 20.80 -34.62
CA GLY A 419 -10.68 20.31 -33.66
C GLY A 419 -10.04 19.68 -32.42
N PHE A 420 -10.87 19.15 -31.53
CA PHE A 420 -10.42 18.61 -30.24
C PHE A 420 -10.64 17.10 -30.15
N LEU A 421 -9.67 16.41 -29.53
CA LEU A 421 -9.77 15.02 -29.13
C LEU A 421 -9.45 14.96 -27.63
N VAL A 422 -10.38 14.48 -26.83
CA VAL A 422 -10.26 14.45 -25.36
C VAL A 422 -10.47 13.02 -24.89
N PRO A 423 -9.40 12.23 -24.75
CA PRO A 423 -9.50 10.89 -24.19
C PRO A 423 -9.48 10.93 -22.66
N ASN A 424 -10.44 10.24 -22.05
CA ASN A 424 -10.51 10.07 -20.61
C ASN A 424 -10.60 8.58 -20.29
N ILE A 425 -9.91 8.14 -19.24
CA ILE A 425 -10.13 6.83 -18.64
C ILE A 425 -10.64 6.99 -17.21
N ASP A 426 -11.70 6.27 -16.89
CA ASP A 426 -12.24 6.16 -15.54
C ASP A 426 -11.95 4.77 -14.94
N LEU A 427 -11.49 4.78 -13.70
CA LEU A 427 -11.17 3.59 -12.90
C LEU A 427 -12.09 3.57 -11.65
N PRO A 428 -13.37 3.23 -11.82
CA PRO A 428 -14.34 3.30 -10.74
C PRO A 428 -14.05 2.24 -9.67
N ALA A 429 -14.47 2.47 -8.42
CA ALA A 429 -14.37 1.49 -7.33
C ALA A 429 -15.05 0.13 -7.63
N LEU A 430 -15.91 0.08 -8.65
CA LEU A 430 -16.55 -1.15 -9.12
C LEU A 430 -15.55 -2.10 -9.82
N CYS A 431 -14.49 -1.58 -10.45
CA CYS A 431 -13.57 -2.38 -11.25
C CYS A 431 -12.51 -3.11 -10.43
N SER A 432 -12.15 -2.58 -9.25
CA SER A 432 -11.27 -3.23 -8.28
C SER A 432 -11.35 -2.52 -6.92
N PRO A 433 -11.19 -3.24 -5.79
CA PRO A 433 -11.10 -2.63 -4.46
C PRO A 433 -9.89 -1.70 -4.30
N LYS A 434 -8.94 -1.70 -5.25
CA LYS A 434 -7.82 -0.75 -5.33
C LYS A 434 -8.31 0.70 -5.44
N PHE A 435 -9.45 0.94 -6.09
CA PHE A 435 -9.93 2.28 -6.40
C PHE A 435 -11.04 2.73 -5.43
N LYS A 436 -11.02 4.00 -5.04
CA LYS A 436 -12.00 4.59 -4.12
C LYS A 436 -13.12 5.29 -4.88
N PRO A 437 -14.37 5.31 -4.38
CA PRO A 437 -15.44 6.11 -4.96
C PRO A 437 -15.13 7.61 -4.83
N GLY A 438 -15.32 8.39 -5.89
CA GLY A 438 -15.01 9.82 -5.90
C GLY A 438 -14.64 10.33 -7.30
N PRO A 439 -14.09 11.55 -7.41
CA PRO A 439 -13.51 12.03 -8.67
C PRO A 439 -12.36 11.11 -9.14
N PRO A 440 -11.99 11.15 -10.44
CA PRO A 440 -10.92 10.31 -10.99
C PRO A 440 -9.64 10.44 -10.16
N GLY A 441 -9.13 9.31 -9.67
CA GLY A 441 -7.89 9.27 -8.89
C GLY A 441 -6.65 9.54 -9.75
N ASP A 442 -5.51 9.79 -9.10
CA ASP A 442 -4.26 10.17 -9.75
C ASP A 442 -3.84 9.20 -10.86
N GLU A 443 -4.01 7.88 -10.66
CA GLU A 443 -3.69 6.85 -11.66
C GLU A 443 -4.54 6.98 -12.94
N ALA A 444 -5.83 7.29 -12.80
CA ALA A 444 -6.73 7.49 -13.94
C ALA A 444 -6.38 8.77 -14.72
N GLN A 445 -5.95 9.84 -14.02
CA GLN A 445 -5.50 11.08 -14.65
C GLN A 445 -4.20 10.87 -15.43
N VAL A 446 -3.20 10.23 -14.81
CA VAL A 446 -1.91 9.92 -15.48
C VAL A 446 -2.11 9.03 -16.71
N LEU A 447 -3.00 8.05 -16.63
CA LEU A 447 -3.31 7.20 -17.78
C LEU A 447 -4.05 7.97 -18.88
N SER A 448 -4.95 8.88 -18.53
CA SER A 448 -5.65 9.75 -19.50
C SER A 448 -4.66 10.63 -20.25
N ASP A 449 -3.71 11.25 -19.54
CA ASP A 449 -2.66 12.08 -20.16
C ASP A 449 -1.77 11.27 -21.10
N ARG A 450 -1.33 10.07 -20.68
CA ARG A 450 -0.52 9.17 -21.54
C ARG A 450 -1.29 8.69 -22.77
N LEU A 451 -2.58 8.38 -22.63
CA LEU A 451 -3.43 8.00 -23.76
C LEU A 451 -3.63 9.18 -24.70
N ASN A 452 -3.71 10.41 -24.18
CA ASN A 452 -3.80 11.63 -24.97
C ASN A 452 -2.55 11.84 -25.84
N GLU A 453 -1.35 11.69 -25.27
CA GLU A 453 -0.08 11.80 -26.03
C GLU A 453 -0.04 10.85 -27.24
N VAL A 454 -0.54 9.62 -27.07
CA VAL A 454 -0.60 8.63 -28.15
C VAL A 454 -1.70 8.97 -29.16
N LEU A 455 -2.91 9.24 -28.68
CA LEU A 455 -4.12 9.32 -29.51
C LEU A 455 -4.20 10.61 -30.35
N VAL A 456 -3.66 11.73 -29.88
CA VAL A 456 -3.69 13.00 -30.64
C VAL A 456 -2.97 12.87 -31.99
N SER A 457 -1.92 12.04 -32.05
CA SER A 457 -1.18 11.77 -33.30
C SER A 457 -1.93 10.89 -34.31
N THR A 458 -3.04 10.24 -33.90
CA THR A 458 -3.73 9.22 -34.70
C THR A 458 -4.76 9.79 -35.66
N ILE A 459 -5.23 11.02 -35.44
CA ILE A 459 -6.27 11.69 -36.23
C ILE A 459 -5.74 13.04 -36.70
N ALA A 460 -6.01 13.39 -37.96
CA ALA A 460 -5.76 14.75 -38.43
C ALA A 460 -6.76 15.70 -37.74
N LEU A 461 -6.33 16.50 -36.76
CA LEU A 461 -7.22 17.46 -36.08
C LEU A 461 -7.86 18.47 -37.05
N SER A 462 -7.21 18.73 -38.19
CA SER A 462 -7.77 19.54 -39.29
C SER A 462 -8.98 18.89 -39.97
N SER A 463 -9.11 17.56 -39.93
CA SER A 463 -10.28 16.84 -40.46
C SER A 463 -11.55 17.03 -39.62
N LEU A 464 -11.40 17.54 -38.39
CA LEU A 464 -12.50 17.84 -37.48
C LEU A 464 -13.05 19.26 -37.67
N VAL A 465 -12.48 20.07 -38.57
CA VAL A 465 -12.92 21.44 -38.81
C VAL A 465 -14.18 21.48 -39.67
N ILE A 466 -15.21 22.16 -39.18
CA ILE A 466 -16.45 22.41 -39.94
C ILE A 466 -16.34 23.77 -40.65
N HIS A 467 -15.88 24.78 -39.93
CA HIS A 467 -15.56 26.10 -40.47
C HIS A 467 -14.42 26.73 -39.65
N SER A 468 -13.37 27.15 -40.36
CA SER A 468 -12.19 27.80 -39.75
C SER A 468 -12.61 28.93 -38.81
N SER A 469 -12.00 28.98 -37.63
CA SER A 469 -12.21 30.01 -36.59
C SER A 469 -13.64 30.13 -36.02
N LYS A 470 -14.57 29.22 -36.35
CA LYS A 470 -15.98 29.32 -35.93
C LYS A 470 -16.60 28.03 -35.40
N ALA A 471 -16.35 26.90 -36.03
CA ALA A 471 -16.97 25.64 -35.62
C ALA A 471 -16.07 24.45 -35.93
N VAL A 472 -15.79 23.64 -34.91
CA VAL A 472 -15.01 22.40 -35.00
C VAL A 472 -15.70 21.29 -34.22
N TRP A 473 -15.40 20.04 -34.56
CA TRP A 473 -15.79 18.88 -33.76
C TRP A 473 -14.87 18.70 -32.56
N THR A 474 -15.48 18.43 -31.42
CA THR A 474 -14.84 17.95 -30.19
C THR A 474 -15.26 16.49 -29.99
N LEU A 475 -14.29 15.59 -29.99
CA LEU A 475 -14.50 14.17 -29.75
C LEU A 475 -14.10 13.83 -28.32
N TYR A 476 -15.09 13.52 -27.48
CA TYR A 476 -14.87 12.95 -26.16
C TYR A 476 -14.76 11.44 -26.29
N VAL A 477 -13.60 10.89 -25.92
CA VAL A 477 -13.30 9.45 -25.99
C VAL A 477 -13.22 8.94 -24.56
N ASP A 478 -14.36 8.55 -24.02
CA ASP A 478 -14.46 8.13 -22.63
C ASP A 478 -14.35 6.61 -22.54
N ALA A 479 -13.36 6.12 -21.82
CA ALA A 479 -13.17 4.72 -21.47
C ALA A 479 -13.45 4.50 -19.99
N THR A 480 -14.18 3.44 -19.65
CA THR A 480 -14.43 3.04 -18.27
C THR A 480 -13.97 1.62 -18.07
N CYS A 481 -13.12 1.40 -17.07
CA CYS A 481 -12.74 0.07 -16.65
C CYS A 481 -13.88 -0.58 -15.87
N ILE A 482 -14.33 -1.76 -16.30
CA ILE A 482 -15.39 -2.55 -15.65
C ILE A 482 -14.79 -3.59 -14.72
N ASN A 483 -13.66 -4.17 -15.10
CA ASN A 483 -12.95 -5.16 -14.32
C ASN A 483 -11.45 -4.92 -14.49
N TYR A 484 -10.73 -4.78 -13.39
CA TYR A 484 -9.30 -4.51 -13.39
C TYR A 484 -8.54 -5.77 -12.97
N ASP A 485 -7.76 -6.33 -13.89
CA ASP A 485 -6.83 -7.44 -13.66
C ASP A 485 -5.42 -7.09 -14.20
N GLY A 486 -5.06 -5.80 -14.19
CA GLY A 486 -3.76 -5.31 -14.64
C GLY A 486 -3.63 -5.11 -16.16
N ASN A 487 -2.58 -4.41 -16.55
CA ASN A 487 -2.28 -3.91 -17.89
C ASN A 487 -3.43 -3.08 -18.50
N VAL A 488 -3.94 -2.12 -17.72
CA VAL A 488 -5.11 -1.32 -18.10
C VAL A 488 -4.84 -0.38 -19.28
N PHE A 489 -3.60 0.09 -19.44
CA PHE A 489 -3.19 0.98 -20.51
C PHE A 489 -3.36 0.32 -21.90
N ASP A 490 -2.85 -0.91 -22.05
CA ASP A 490 -2.96 -1.64 -23.31
C ASP A 490 -4.41 -1.95 -23.66
N ALA A 491 -5.19 -2.40 -22.68
CA ALA A 491 -6.62 -2.65 -22.86
C ALA A 491 -7.39 -1.37 -23.26
N ALA A 492 -7.06 -0.23 -22.66
CA ALA A 492 -7.70 1.05 -22.94
C ALA A 492 -7.34 1.59 -24.32
N LEU A 493 -6.07 1.52 -24.73
CA LEU A 493 -5.65 1.98 -26.05
C LEU A 493 -6.34 1.17 -27.17
N ILE A 494 -6.42 -0.16 -27.02
CA ILE A 494 -7.15 -1.02 -27.96
C ILE A 494 -8.64 -0.64 -28.00
N ALA A 495 -9.26 -0.37 -26.84
CA ALA A 495 -10.66 0.04 -26.76
C ALA A 495 -10.93 1.38 -27.45
N MET A 496 -10.09 2.39 -27.17
CA MET A 496 -10.22 3.73 -27.75
C MET A 496 -10.00 3.70 -29.26
N MET A 497 -8.99 2.98 -29.76
CA MET A 497 -8.75 2.84 -31.20
C MET A 497 -9.87 2.09 -31.92
N ALA A 498 -10.41 1.03 -31.30
CA ALA A 498 -11.55 0.30 -31.85
C ALA A 498 -12.82 1.15 -31.88
N ALA A 499 -13.05 1.97 -30.85
CA ALA A 499 -14.17 2.90 -30.80
C ALA A 499 -14.04 4.02 -31.85
N LEU A 500 -12.85 4.63 -31.98
CA LEU A 500 -12.56 5.68 -32.97
C LEU A 500 -12.71 5.18 -34.41
N ARG A 501 -12.27 3.96 -34.72
CA ARG A 501 -12.48 3.34 -36.05
C ARG A 501 -13.95 3.08 -36.37
N ASN A 502 -14.79 2.94 -35.35
CA ASN A 502 -16.22 2.76 -35.50
C ASN A 502 -16.99 4.09 -35.56
N THR A 503 -16.37 5.20 -35.18
CA THR A 503 -17.02 6.50 -35.08
C THR A 503 -17.49 7.00 -36.44
N LYS A 504 -18.77 7.40 -36.51
CA LYS A 504 -19.38 8.02 -37.69
C LYS A 504 -20.01 9.35 -37.31
N LEU A 505 -19.49 10.43 -37.89
CA LEU A 505 -19.95 11.78 -37.60
C LEU A 505 -21.02 12.23 -38.61
N PRO A 506 -22.07 12.95 -38.19
CA PRO A 506 -23.03 13.53 -39.11
C PRO A 506 -22.37 14.62 -39.97
N LYS A 507 -22.79 14.76 -41.23
CA LYS A 507 -22.31 15.85 -42.08
C LYS A 507 -22.80 17.19 -41.53
N ALA A 508 -21.87 18.02 -41.08
CA ALA A 508 -22.13 19.37 -40.59
C ALA A 508 -21.73 20.44 -41.60
N THR A 509 -22.51 21.51 -41.71
CA THR A 509 -22.20 22.69 -42.52
C THR A 509 -22.51 23.96 -41.73
N TYR A 510 -21.57 24.90 -41.70
CA TYR A 510 -21.75 26.18 -41.04
C TYR A 510 -22.47 27.18 -41.96
N ASN A 511 -23.54 27.79 -41.48
CA ASN A 511 -24.24 28.86 -42.19
C ASN A 511 -23.76 30.23 -41.73
N VAL A 512 -23.08 30.95 -42.62
CA VAL A 512 -22.47 32.26 -42.36
C VAL A 512 -23.52 33.36 -42.11
N GLU A 513 -24.72 33.24 -42.66
CA GLU A 513 -25.79 34.24 -42.49
C GLU A 513 -26.50 34.13 -41.14
N THR A 514 -26.64 32.91 -40.61
CA THR A 514 -27.33 32.66 -39.34
C THR A 514 -26.39 32.45 -38.16
N GLY A 515 -25.09 32.29 -38.41
CA GLY A 515 -24.08 31.98 -37.39
C GLY A 515 -24.28 30.61 -36.73
N GLN A 516 -24.99 29.68 -37.39
CA GLN A 516 -25.35 28.37 -36.82
C GLN A 516 -24.83 27.22 -37.68
N THR A 517 -24.45 26.14 -37.02
CA THR A 517 -24.06 24.88 -37.67
C THR A 517 -25.25 23.96 -37.85
N ILE A 518 -25.50 23.52 -39.08
CA ILE A 518 -26.59 22.61 -39.44
C ILE A 518 -26.01 21.21 -39.66
N CYS A 519 -26.51 20.23 -38.89
CA CYS A 519 -26.13 18.82 -39.03
C CYS A 519 -27.20 18.02 -39.78
N SER A 520 -26.78 17.29 -40.83
CA SER A 520 -27.66 16.35 -41.51
C SER A 520 -27.76 15.03 -40.74
N ARG A 521 -28.99 14.60 -40.41
CA ARG A 521 -29.24 13.31 -39.76
C ARG A 521 -29.18 12.11 -40.72
N SER A 522 -29.21 12.33 -42.04
CA SER A 522 -29.28 11.26 -43.04
C SER A 522 -27.94 10.85 -43.63
N THR A 523 -26.88 11.64 -43.41
CA THR A 523 -25.55 11.41 -44.01
C THR A 523 -24.49 11.45 -42.93
N THR A 524 -23.83 10.33 -42.70
CA THR A 524 -22.72 10.20 -41.75
C THR A 524 -21.42 9.87 -42.49
N LEU A 525 -20.31 10.45 -42.05
CA LEU A 525 -18.97 10.23 -42.58
C LEU A 525 -18.12 9.48 -41.54
N PRO A 526 -17.38 8.43 -41.93
CA PRO A 526 -16.44 7.79 -41.02
C PRO A 526 -15.26 8.71 -40.71
N LEU A 527 -14.70 8.57 -39.51
CA LEU A 527 -13.51 9.31 -39.10
C LEU A 527 -12.27 8.88 -39.90
N GLN A 528 -11.41 9.84 -40.28
CA GLN A 528 -10.14 9.55 -40.94
C GLN A 528 -9.06 9.27 -39.90
N ILE A 529 -8.69 7.99 -39.75
CA ILE A 529 -7.58 7.54 -38.90
C ILE A 529 -6.31 7.55 -39.75
N LEU A 530 -5.29 8.27 -39.28
CA LEU A 530 -3.97 8.38 -39.93
C LEU A 530 -3.07 7.20 -39.58
N LYS A 531 -3.05 6.83 -38.29
CA LYS A 531 -2.18 5.80 -37.71
C LYS A 531 -2.92 4.97 -36.68
N THR A 532 -2.49 3.73 -36.47
CA THR A 532 -3.08 2.76 -35.55
C THR A 532 -2.03 2.25 -34.56
N PRO A 533 -1.84 2.97 -33.44
CA PRO A 533 -0.87 2.56 -32.43
C PRO A 533 -1.34 1.30 -31.70
N VAL A 534 -0.38 0.42 -31.42
CA VAL A 534 -0.53 -0.78 -30.59
C VAL A 534 0.52 -0.71 -29.49
N SER A 535 0.10 -0.87 -28.24
CA SER A 535 1.00 -0.85 -27.09
C SER A 535 1.31 -2.27 -26.61
N PHE A 536 2.54 -2.41 -26.10
CA PHE A 536 3.08 -3.61 -25.51
C PHE A 536 3.68 -3.25 -24.15
N THR A 537 3.03 -3.67 -23.07
CA THR A 537 3.52 -3.45 -21.71
C THR A 537 4.21 -4.69 -21.13
N PHE A 538 5.40 -4.46 -20.57
CA PHE A 538 6.24 -5.44 -19.91
C PHE A 538 6.52 -5.03 -18.47
N GLY A 539 6.30 -5.94 -17.53
CA GLY A 539 6.74 -5.80 -16.15
C GLY A 539 8.11 -6.42 -15.95
N ILE A 540 8.95 -5.81 -15.12
CA ILE A 540 10.24 -6.36 -14.75
C ILE A 540 10.22 -6.73 -13.27
N PHE A 541 10.47 -8.00 -12.98
CA PHE A 541 10.54 -8.57 -11.64
C PHE A 541 11.95 -9.11 -11.41
N ASP A 542 12.73 -8.43 -10.57
CA ASP A 542 14.17 -8.60 -10.34
C ASP A 542 15.00 -8.49 -11.62
N THR A 543 15.15 -9.60 -12.36
CA THR A 543 15.85 -9.65 -13.65
C THR A 543 15.01 -10.27 -14.76
N THR A 544 13.75 -10.63 -14.44
CA THR A 544 12.86 -11.36 -15.32
C THR A 544 11.83 -10.41 -15.94
N LEU A 545 11.76 -10.41 -17.27
CA LEU A 545 10.75 -9.66 -18.02
C LEU A 545 9.45 -10.48 -18.12
N LEU A 546 8.34 -9.90 -17.71
CA LEU A 546 6.99 -10.46 -17.73
C LEU A 546 6.13 -9.64 -18.70
N ALA A 547 5.77 -10.21 -19.85
CA ALA A 547 4.83 -9.58 -20.78
C ALA A 547 3.41 -9.56 -20.19
N ASP A 548 2.68 -8.45 -20.32
CA ASP A 548 1.28 -8.35 -19.90
C ASP A 548 1.05 -8.76 -18.43
N PRO A 549 1.49 -7.92 -17.48
CA PRO A 549 1.38 -8.20 -16.05
C PRO A 549 -0.07 -8.18 -15.56
N THR A 550 -0.40 -9.11 -14.67
CA THR A 550 -1.70 -9.20 -13.99
C THR A 550 -1.78 -8.24 -12.79
N ALA A 551 -2.98 -7.98 -12.26
CA ALA A 551 -3.15 -7.15 -11.07
C ALA A 551 -2.44 -7.70 -9.82
N PHE A 552 -2.15 -9.01 -9.78
CA PHE A 552 -1.33 -9.61 -8.73
C PHE A 552 0.15 -9.28 -8.89
N GLU A 553 0.65 -9.27 -10.13
CA GLU A 553 2.07 -9.05 -10.44
C GLU A 553 2.43 -7.57 -10.43
N GLU A 554 1.57 -6.69 -10.97
CA GLU A 554 1.79 -5.24 -11.04
C GLU A 554 2.38 -4.58 -9.78
N PRO A 555 1.85 -4.81 -8.56
CA PRO A 555 2.40 -4.20 -7.34
C PRO A 555 3.73 -4.83 -6.89
N LEU A 556 4.14 -5.94 -7.49
CA LEU A 556 5.37 -6.67 -7.16
C LEU A 556 6.52 -6.36 -8.13
N LEU A 557 6.23 -5.75 -9.27
CA LEU A 557 7.22 -5.38 -10.28
C LEU A 557 8.09 -4.21 -9.78
N ASP A 558 9.37 -4.26 -10.11
CA ASP A 558 10.28 -3.15 -9.84
C ASP A 558 10.07 -2.02 -10.85
N THR A 559 9.77 -2.37 -12.11
CA THR A 559 9.49 -1.41 -13.18
C THR A 559 8.53 -2.00 -14.21
N THR A 560 7.78 -1.13 -14.86
CA THR A 560 6.97 -1.44 -16.03
C THR A 560 7.45 -0.60 -17.22
N VAL A 561 7.65 -1.23 -18.38
CA VAL A 561 8.03 -0.58 -19.64
C VAL A 561 6.90 -0.81 -20.64
N THR A 562 6.35 0.27 -21.18
CA THR A 562 5.37 0.23 -22.26
C THR A 562 5.99 0.77 -23.53
N VAL A 563 5.91 -0.02 -24.61
CA VAL A 563 6.37 0.34 -25.95
C VAL A 563 5.15 0.43 -26.86
N VAL A 564 4.97 1.56 -27.52
CA VAL A 564 3.89 1.79 -28.49
C VAL A 564 4.48 1.92 -29.87
N VAL A 565 3.97 1.14 -30.82
CA VAL A 565 4.37 1.15 -32.22
C VAL A 565 3.16 1.34 -33.12
N ASP A 566 3.35 1.87 -34.32
CA ASP A 566 2.30 1.99 -35.32
C ASP A 566 2.25 0.78 -36.28
N GLU A 567 1.33 0.80 -37.24
CA GLU A 567 1.14 -0.26 -38.23
C GLU A 567 2.38 -0.51 -39.13
N ASN A 568 3.31 0.45 -39.21
CA ASN A 568 4.55 0.34 -39.96
C ASN A 568 5.71 -0.13 -39.07
N SER A 569 5.44 -0.50 -37.81
CA SER A 569 6.44 -0.82 -36.78
C SER A 569 7.35 0.37 -36.44
N GLU A 570 6.92 1.60 -36.69
CA GLU A 570 7.63 2.79 -36.22
C GLU A 570 7.30 3.03 -34.74
N LEU A 571 8.31 3.47 -34.00
CA LEU A 571 8.18 3.76 -32.58
C LEU A 571 7.36 5.05 -32.36
N VAL A 572 6.27 4.96 -31.62
CA VAL A 572 5.40 6.09 -31.27
C VAL A 572 5.75 6.63 -29.88
N LEU A 573 5.84 5.75 -28.88
CA LEU A 573 6.11 6.12 -27.49
C LEU A 573 6.84 4.98 -26.78
N VAL A 574 7.84 5.32 -25.98
CA VAL A 574 8.40 4.42 -24.95
C VAL A 574 8.24 5.12 -23.62
N SER A 575 7.60 4.44 -22.67
CA SER A 575 7.39 4.98 -21.34
C SER A 575 7.76 3.95 -20.29
N GLN A 576 8.53 4.38 -19.31
CA GLN A 576 8.93 3.58 -18.17
C GLN A 576 8.23 4.11 -16.91
N SER A 577 7.72 3.20 -16.09
CA SER A 577 7.00 3.50 -14.85
C SER A 577 7.52 2.61 -13.73
N GLY A 578 8.08 3.20 -12.68
CA GLY A 578 8.73 2.48 -11.57
C GLY A 578 10.24 2.77 -11.47
N PRO A 579 10.89 2.45 -10.33
CA PRO A 579 12.34 2.55 -10.17
C PRO A 579 13.04 1.59 -11.14
N GLY A 580 13.61 2.13 -12.21
CA GLY A 580 14.22 1.35 -13.29
C GLY A 580 15.21 0.27 -12.83
N LEU A 581 15.14 -0.88 -13.47
CA LEU A 581 16.24 -1.84 -13.46
C LEU A 581 17.25 -1.39 -14.50
N ASP A 582 18.41 -0.93 -14.05
CA ASP A 582 19.54 -0.63 -14.91
C ASP A 582 20.03 -1.91 -15.58
N GLY A 583 19.65 -2.08 -16.84
CA GLY A 583 19.93 -3.25 -17.65
C GLY A 583 20.01 -2.94 -19.14
N GLY A 584 20.84 -1.97 -19.52
CA GLY A 584 21.29 -1.78 -20.90
C GLY A 584 20.72 -0.53 -21.59
N ALA A 585 21.64 0.33 -22.02
CA ALA A 585 21.37 1.56 -22.76
C ALA A 585 20.49 1.35 -24.00
N SER A 586 19.50 2.23 -24.16
CA SER A 586 18.99 2.67 -25.45
C SER A 586 18.43 4.07 -25.26
N ASP A 587 19.31 5.04 -25.51
CA ASP A 587 18.99 6.45 -25.67
C ASP A 587 17.80 6.65 -26.63
N THR A 588 16.85 7.50 -26.23
CA THR A 588 16.33 8.51 -27.16
C THR A 588 16.86 9.87 -26.74
N VAL A 589 18.17 10.04 -26.90
CA VAL A 589 18.78 11.34 -27.19
C VAL A 589 18.94 11.41 -28.69
N SER A 590 18.17 12.30 -29.31
CA SER A 590 18.55 12.86 -30.59
C SER A 590 19.80 13.73 -30.39
N SER A 591 20.98 13.22 -30.74
CA SER A 591 22.06 13.94 -31.43
C SER A 591 23.41 13.23 -31.28
N TYR A 592 24.09 13.05 -32.42
CA TYR A 592 25.52 12.81 -32.61
C TYR A 592 26.44 13.34 -31.49
N ASP A 593 27.40 12.53 -30.99
CA ASP A 593 28.84 12.65 -31.35
C ASP A 593 29.69 11.51 -30.70
N SER A 594 30.86 11.28 -31.26
CA SER A 594 31.78 10.17 -31.04
C SER A 594 32.61 10.21 -29.74
N GLY A 595 32.79 9.01 -29.14
CA GLY A 595 34.04 8.51 -28.53
C GLY A 595 34.63 9.24 -27.31
N ASP A 596 34.40 8.70 -26.11
CA ASP A 596 35.46 8.24 -25.19
C ASP A 596 34.82 7.67 -23.90
N SER A 597 35.42 6.60 -23.38
CA SER A 597 35.02 5.94 -22.14
C SER A 597 35.34 6.82 -20.92
N VAL A 598 34.30 7.20 -20.15
CA VAL A 598 34.22 7.46 -18.68
C VAL A 598 33.11 8.50 -18.42
N SER A 599 31.88 8.07 -18.11
CA SER A 599 30.86 8.87 -17.36
C SER A 599 29.52 8.11 -17.22
N ARG A 600 29.21 7.59 -16.03
CA ARG A 600 27.83 7.21 -15.66
C ARG A 600 27.33 8.15 -14.57
N LEU A 601 26.91 9.35 -14.95
CA LEU A 601 25.92 10.15 -14.22
C LEU A 601 25.24 11.07 -15.25
N PRO A 602 24.06 10.70 -15.78
CA PRO A 602 23.26 11.60 -16.60
C PRO A 602 22.39 12.46 -15.67
N VAL A 603 22.33 13.77 -15.92
CA VAL A 603 21.54 14.81 -15.24
C VAL A 603 22.22 15.39 -13.97
N GLY A 604 22.42 16.71 -13.97
CA GLY A 604 23.05 17.48 -12.88
C GLY A 604 22.18 17.57 -11.60
N PRO A 605 22.45 18.52 -10.69
CA PRO A 605 21.78 18.61 -9.40
C PRO A 605 20.27 18.83 -9.55
N PRO A 606 19.47 18.34 -8.58
CA PRO A 606 18.02 18.44 -8.60
C PRO A 606 17.53 19.90 -8.55
N THR A 607 16.44 20.20 -9.26
CA THR A 607 15.79 21.53 -9.24
C THR A 607 14.77 21.68 -8.11
N TYR A 608 14.31 20.58 -7.52
CA TYR A 608 13.27 20.51 -6.48
C TYR A 608 11.96 21.25 -6.81
N GLU A 609 11.64 21.47 -8.09
CA GLU A 609 10.50 22.29 -8.49
C GLU A 609 9.17 21.80 -7.91
N LYS A 610 8.95 20.48 -7.89
CA LYS A 610 7.75 19.87 -7.30
C LYS A 610 7.65 20.14 -5.80
N LEU A 611 8.77 20.03 -5.08
CA LEU A 611 8.81 20.24 -3.64
C LEU A 611 8.59 21.72 -3.28
N TRP A 612 9.18 22.64 -4.03
CA TRP A 612 8.92 24.08 -3.87
C TRP A 612 7.45 24.44 -4.13
N ARG A 613 6.84 23.87 -5.18
CA ARG A 613 5.40 24.05 -5.45
C ARG A 613 4.54 23.50 -4.31
N TRP A 614 4.93 22.37 -3.73
CA TRP A 614 4.23 21.79 -2.58
C TRP A 614 4.38 22.64 -1.33
N GLU A 615 5.60 23.07 -0.98
CA GLU A 615 5.88 23.93 0.18
C GLU A 615 5.08 25.23 0.10
N LYS A 616 4.92 25.82 -1.10
CA LYS A 616 4.14 27.04 -1.32
C LYS A 616 2.63 26.87 -1.07
N ASN A 617 2.12 25.65 -1.18
CA ASN A 617 0.70 25.33 -1.09
C ASN A 617 0.35 24.60 0.24
N LEU A 618 1.22 24.70 1.25
CA LEU A 618 0.96 24.09 2.55
C LEU A 618 -0.34 24.65 3.17
N PRO A 619 -1.13 23.85 3.91
CA PRO A 619 -2.43 24.29 4.43
C PRO A 619 -2.36 25.52 5.34
N GLN A 620 -1.26 25.68 6.09
CA GLN A 620 -1.00 26.84 6.95
C GLN A 620 -0.57 28.10 6.17
N HIS A 621 -0.28 27.98 4.87
CA HIS A 621 0.00 29.12 3.99
C HIS A 621 -1.30 29.72 3.46
N ASN A 622 -2.17 30.07 4.39
CA ASN A 622 -3.46 30.65 4.13
C ASN A 622 -3.72 31.79 5.12
N LEU A 623 -3.94 32.99 4.59
CA LEU A 623 -4.15 34.20 5.38
C LEU A 623 -5.48 34.21 6.14
N ASP A 624 -6.46 33.42 5.71
CA ASP A 624 -7.82 33.44 6.26
C ASP A 624 -8.04 32.44 7.39
N LEU A 625 -6.97 31.74 7.81
CA LEU A 625 -7.01 30.88 8.98
C LEU A 625 -7.19 31.69 10.29
N PRO A 626 -7.94 31.16 11.27
CA PRO A 626 -8.07 31.79 12.57
C PRO A 626 -6.79 31.67 13.40
N PHE A 627 -6.70 32.48 14.47
CA PHE A 627 -5.68 32.32 15.51
C PHE A 627 -5.62 30.85 15.98
N PRO A 628 -4.43 30.24 16.11
CA PRO A 628 -3.09 30.86 16.20
C PRO A 628 -2.38 31.11 14.86
N GLU A 629 -3.03 30.89 13.71
CA GLU A 629 -2.44 30.98 12.37
C GLU A 629 -3.04 32.16 11.55
N GLY A 630 -2.72 32.21 10.26
CA GLY A 630 -3.24 33.19 9.32
C GLY A 630 -2.81 34.63 9.64
N LYS A 631 -3.64 35.60 9.25
CA LYS A 631 -3.38 37.03 9.46
C LYS A 631 -3.19 37.42 10.94
N THR A 632 -3.82 36.68 11.85
CA THR A 632 -3.79 36.92 13.31
C THR A 632 -2.73 36.13 14.06
N GLY A 633 -2.02 35.22 13.39
CA GLY A 633 -1.00 34.38 14.02
C GLY A 633 0.26 35.13 14.42
N ARG A 634 1.06 34.55 15.32
CA ARG A 634 2.35 35.12 15.77
C ARG A 634 3.49 34.32 15.17
N TYR A 635 4.50 35.01 14.64
CA TYR A 635 5.59 34.42 13.87
C TYR A 635 6.95 34.90 14.39
N VAL A 636 7.98 34.06 14.26
CA VAL A 636 9.37 34.43 14.55
C VAL A 636 10.34 33.86 13.52
N LYS A 637 11.12 34.75 12.90
CA LYS A 637 12.21 34.42 11.98
C LYS A 637 13.56 34.59 12.66
N PHE A 638 14.45 33.63 12.47
CA PHE A 638 15.81 33.64 12.99
C PHE A 638 16.81 33.91 11.85
N SER A 639 16.92 35.17 11.43
CA SER A 639 17.82 35.59 10.34
C SER A 639 19.32 35.55 10.73
N ASN A 640 19.60 35.30 12.02
CA ASN A 640 20.95 35.12 12.56
C ASN A 640 21.43 33.66 12.56
N GLN A 641 20.62 32.73 12.05
CA GLN A 641 20.97 31.31 11.97
C GLN A 641 22.25 31.10 11.15
N ALA A 642 23.05 30.10 11.52
CA ALA A 642 24.24 29.77 10.76
C ALA A 642 23.88 29.34 9.32
N HIS A 643 24.67 29.80 8.35
CA HIS A 643 24.56 29.44 6.93
C HIS A 643 25.92 28.97 6.39
N ARG A 644 25.91 28.21 5.30
CA ARG A 644 27.12 27.74 4.61
C ARG A 644 28.07 26.92 5.50
N LEU A 645 27.50 26.22 6.48
CA LEU A 645 28.17 25.16 7.24
C LEU A 645 27.57 23.81 6.85
N GLY A 646 28.20 22.72 7.25
CA GLY A 646 27.63 21.38 7.06
C GLY A 646 26.24 21.28 7.70
N TRP A 647 25.33 20.55 7.03
CA TRP A 647 23.92 20.37 7.41
C TRP A 647 23.71 20.14 8.92
N ASN A 648 24.54 19.30 9.54
CA ASN A 648 24.40 18.92 10.94
C ASN A 648 24.69 20.02 11.95
N ASN A 649 25.49 21.03 11.57
CA ASN A 649 25.64 22.24 12.37
C ASN A 649 24.36 23.06 12.34
N ILE A 650 23.69 23.12 11.19
CA ILE A 650 22.46 23.87 10.99
C ILE A 650 21.27 23.16 11.65
N LEU A 651 21.23 21.82 11.60
CA LEU A 651 20.14 21.02 12.17
C LEU A 651 20.00 21.23 13.69
N ASN A 652 21.09 21.24 14.45
CA ASN A 652 21.05 21.48 15.90
C ASN A 652 20.41 22.83 16.25
N GLU A 653 20.89 23.88 15.58
CA GLU A 653 20.37 25.24 15.77
C GLU A 653 18.91 25.35 15.31
N LEU A 654 18.56 24.76 14.16
CA LEU A 654 17.21 24.76 13.60
C LEU A 654 16.20 24.13 14.56
N LEU A 655 16.53 22.97 15.14
CA LEU A 655 15.66 22.29 16.09
C LEU A 655 15.51 23.10 17.38
N MET A 656 16.58 23.70 17.89
CA MET A 656 16.51 24.50 19.11
C MET A 656 15.72 25.80 18.89
N ASN A 657 15.88 26.45 17.73
CA ASN A 657 15.10 27.63 17.34
C ASN A 657 13.62 27.26 17.13
N THR A 658 13.34 26.09 16.54
CA THR A 658 11.96 25.58 16.44
C THR A 658 11.37 25.36 17.84
N HIS A 659 12.12 24.72 18.73
CA HIS A 659 11.67 24.47 20.11
C HIS A 659 11.40 25.77 20.86
N LEU A 660 12.27 26.76 20.70
CA LEU A 660 12.11 28.09 21.27
C LEU A 660 10.85 28.81 20.73
N ALA A 661 10.60 28.73 19.42
CA ALA A 661 9.41 29.31 18.79
C ALA A 661 8.12 28.63 19.31
N TYR A 662 8.12 27.29 19.33
CA TYR A 662 7.04 26.46 19.87
C TYR A 662 6.72 26.84 21.33
N MET A 663 7.73 26.87 22.20
CA MET A 663 7.58 27.23 23.62
C MET A 663 7.19 28.70 23.86
N SER A 664 7.28 29.54 22.82
CA SER A 664 6.88 30.95 22.84
C SER A 664 5.51 31.20 22.18
N ASN A 665 4.78 30.14 21.79
CA ASN A 665 3.52 30.20 21.03
C ASN A 665 3.65 31.04 19.74
N ARG A 666 4.73 30.82 19.00
CA ARG A 666 5.01 31.47 17.72
C ARG A 666 5.34 30.43 16.65
N ALA A 667 4.87 30.68 15.44
CA ALA A 667 5.20 29.87 14.29
C ALA A 667 6.68 30.09 13.96
N PHE A 668 7.43 29.00 13.94
CA PHE A 668 8.81 28.99 13.46
C PHE A 668 8.82 29.27 11.96
N VAL A 669 9.71 30.16 11.52
CA VAL A 669 9.94 30.44 10.10
C VAL A 669 11.18 29.70 9.67
N TRP A 670 11.03 28.67 8.84
CA TRP A 670 12.17 27.88 8.39
C TRP A 670 12.79 28.43 7.10
N PRO A 671 14.13 28.55 7.03
CA PRO A 671 14.84 28.84 5.80
C PRO A 671 15.13 27.56 5.01
N SER A 672 15.42 27.72 3.73
CA SER A 672 16.04 26.68 2.91
C SER A 672 17.50 26.44 3.34
N PHE A 673 18.01 25.23 3.14
CA PHE A 673 19.41 24.91 3.41
C PHE A 673 20.30 25.44 2.29
N VAL A 674 21.26 26.31 2.65
CA VAL A 674 22.20 26.89 1.69
C VAL A 674 23.57 26.24 1.85
N TRP A 675 24.05 25.62 0.79
CA TRP A 675 25.32 24.91 0.78
C TRP A 675 26.52 25.85 0.78
N SER A 676 27.60 25.40 1.41
CA SER A 676 28.94 25.92 1.12
C SER A 676 29.42 25.37 -0.22
N LEU A 677 29.99 26.23 -1.06
CA LEU A 677 30.48 25.83 -2.39
C LEU A 677 31.59 24.78 -2.36
N THR A 678 32.33 24.68 -1.26
CA THR A 678 33.41 23.69 -1.10
C THR A 678 32.92 22.34 -0.61
N HIS A 679 31.69 22.27 -0.06
CA HIS A 679 31.14 21.06 0.56
C HIS A 679 29.88 20.56 -0.16
N TYR A 680 29.54 21.14 -1.31
CA TYR A 680 28.42 20.70 -2.11
C TYR A 680 28.77 19.39 -2.83
N PRO A 681 27.93 18.32 -2.77
CA PRO A 681 28.26 17.02 -3.35
C PRO A 681 28.52 17.04 -4.86
N TRP A 682 28.01 18.06 -5.57
CA TRP A 682 28.13 18.16 -7.01
C TRP A 682 29.36 18.94 -7.48
N PRO A 683 30.02 18.49 -8.57
CA PRO A 683 31.20 19.14 -9.10
C PRO A 683 30.86 20.56 -9.60
N PRO A 684 31.81 21.52 -9.50
CA PRO A 684 31.57 22.91 -9.90
C PRO A 684 30.99 23.09 -11.31
N SER A 685 31.38 22.24 -12.27
CA SER A 685 30.92 22.28 -13.66
C SER A 685 29.44 21.93 -13.86
N GLN A 686 28.81 21.26 -12.89
CA GLN A 686 27.41 20.80 -12.99
C GLN A 686 26.45 21.66 -12.15
N ARG A 687 26.94 22.69 -11.45
CA ARG A 687 26.10 23.50 -10.56
C ARG A 687 25.20 24.44 -11.37
N LEU A 688 23.90 24.44 -11.06
CA LEU A 688 22.91 25.29 -11.74
C LEU A 688 22.91 26.74 -11.24
N ALA A 689 23.40 27.00 -10.04
CA ALA A 689 23.40 28.32 -9.41
C ALA A 689 24.72 28.62 -8.71
N GLU A 690 25.04 29.92 -8.56
CA GLU A 690 26.21 30.40 -7.82
C GLU A 690 26.20 29.97 -6.34
N GLN A 691 25.03 29.68 -5.77
CA GLN A 691 24.86 29.14 -4.42
C GLN A 691 23.77 28.05 -4.46
N PRO A 692 24.13 26.76 -4.26
CA PRO A 692 23.17 25.68 -4.23
C PRO A 692 22.27 25.75 -3.00
N VAL A 693 20.98 25.48 -3.19
CA VAL A 693 19.95 25.52 -2.13
C VAL A 693 19.13 24.25 -2.16
N THR A 694 18.97 23.63 -1.00
CA THR A 694 18.13 22.43 -0.80
C THR A 694 16.92 22.81 0.07
N PRO A 695 15.68 22.48 -0.34
CA PRO A 695 14.50 22.67 0.51
C PRO A 695 14.61 21.88 1.80
N LEU A 696 14.09 22.44 2.90
CA LEU A 696 14.18 21.78 4.21
C LEU A 696 13.45 20.43 4.21
N ASN A 697 12.32 20.35 3.49
CA ASN A 697 11.52 19.14 3.37
C ASN A 697 12.18 18.03 2.54
N ALA A 698 13.32 18.29 1.86
CA ALA A 698 14.15 17.25 1.26
C ALA A 698 15.08 16.60 2.29
N LEU A 699 15.39 17.28 3.40
CA LEU A 699 16.34 16.81 4.42
C LEU A 699 15.64 16.19 5.64
N ILE A 700 14.53 16.77 6.09
CA ILE A 700 13.77 16.32 7.27
C ILE A 700 12.25 16.38 7.05
N SER A 701 11.49 15.72 7.90
CA SER A 701 10.04 15.88 8.04
C SER A 701 9.66 16.16 9.50
N GLY A 702 8.38 16.43 9.75
CA GLY A 702 7.87 16.78 11.08
C GLY A 702 7.59 18.29 11.26
N PRO A 703 7.29 18.72 12.49
CA PRO A 703 6.78 20.07 12.76
C PRO A 703 7.75 21.21 12.38
N SER A 704 9.06 20.99 12.53
CA SER A 704 10.09 21.93 12.08
C SER A 704 10.04 22.23 10.58
N ALA A 705 9.47 21.32 9.79
CA ALA A 705 9.30 21.44 8.35
C ALA A 705 7.80 21.55 7.95
N GLY A 706 6.97 22.06 8.86
CA GLY A 706 5.58 22.43 8.57
C GLY A 706 4.53 21.33 8.74
N SER A 707 4.90 20.16 9.28
CA SER A 707 3.90 19.13 9.65
C SER A 707 3.11 19.54 10.90
N PRO A 708 1.95 18.93 11.18
CA PRO A 708 1.20 19.18 12.41
C PRO A 708 1.98 18.81 13.67
N TRP A 709 1.69 19.51 14.78
CA TRP A 709 2.11 19.13 16.14
C TRP A 709 1.28 17.93 16.65
N ASP A 710 1.40 17.61 17.94
CA ASP A 710 0.57 16.58 18.57
C ASP A 710 -0.93 16.97 18.55
N GLU A 711 -1.81 15.97 18.57
CA GLU A 711 -3.26 16.21 18.60
C GLU A 711 -3.66 17.01 19.85
N GLY A 712 -4.36 18.13 19.65
CA GLY A 712 -4.78 19.03 20.72
C GLY A 712 -3.78 20.13 21.09
N ASP A 713 -2.64 20.20 20.39
CA ASP A 713 -1.68 21.30 20.54
C ASP A 713 -2.24 22.60 19.93
N ASN A 714 -1.95 23.73 20.60
CA ASN A 714 -2.39 25.06 20.20
C ASN A 714 -1.24 25.92 19.63
N ALA A 715 -0.03 25.37 19.50
CA ALA A 715 1.06 26.06 18.84
C ALA A 715 0.77 26.20 17.33
N PRO A 716 1.01 27.36 16.71
CA PRO A 716 0.83 27.52 15.27
C PRO A 716 1.88 26.70 14.51
N ARG A 717 1.50 26.18 13.33
CA ARG A 717 2.44 25.41 12.49
C ARG A 717 3.54 26.31 11.95
N ALA A 718 4.73 25.73 11.79
CA ALA A 718 5.84 26.42 11.16
C ALA A 718 5.47 26.82 9.71
N ILE A 719 6.14 27.84 9.18
CA ILE A 719 5.95 28.32 7.80
C ILE A 719 7.30 28.53 7.09
N SER A 720 7.28 28.54 5.75
CA SER A 720 8.47 28.81 4.96
C SER A 720 8.85 30.29 5.02
N ASP A 721 10.13 30.60 4.86
CA ASP A 721 10.61 31.98 4.81
C ASP A 721 9.91 32.82 3.72
N ALA A 722 9.68 32.23 2.54
CA ALA A 722 8.94 32.90 1.47
C ALA A 722 7.49 33.25 1.86
N TRP A 723 6.83 32.42 2.67
CA TRP A 723 5.49 32.73 3.18
C TRP A 723 5.52 33.77 4.31
N PHE A 724 6.59 33.79 5.12
CA PHE A 724 6.78 34.82 6.14
C PHE A 724 6.82 36.22 5.53
N ASP A 725 7.43 36.38 4.36
CA ASP A 725 7.43 37.64 3.62
C ASP A 725 6.03 38.12 3.22
N ILE A 726 5.08 37.20 3.04
CA ILE A 726 3.68 37.49 2.70
C ILE A 726 2.86 37.80 3.95
N VAL A 727 2.93 36.97 4.98
CA VAL A 727 2.11 37.14 6.21
C VAL A 727 2.65 38.21 7.15
N CYS A 728 3.94 38.52 7.05
CA CYS A 728 4.69 39.49 7.85
C CYS A 728 5.64 40.33 6.97
N PRO A 729 5.13 41.32 6.21
CA PRO A 729 5.97 42.19 5.38
C PRO A 729 7.04 42.94 6.19
N GLU A 730 8.15 43.35 5.55
CA GLU A 730 9.32 43.93 6.25
C GLU A 730 8.97 45.10 7.19
N HIS A 731 8.04 45.97 6.81
CA HIS A 731 7.62 47.13 7.61
C HIS A 731 6.80 46.78 8.86
N GLU A 732 6.27 45.55 8.97
CA GLU A 732 5.56 45.05 10.15
C GLU A 732 6.48 44.28 11.12
N ARG A 733 7.74 44.05 10.75
CA ARG A 733 8.67 43.23 11.54
C ARG A 733 9.34 44.04 12.62
N ARG A 734 9.21 43.57 13.87
CA ARG A 734 10.09 44.01 14.94
C ARG A 734 11.41 43.24 14.86
N ARG A 735 12.49 43.97 14.60
CA ARG A 735 13.85 43.42 14.60
C ARG A 735 14.45 43.44 16.00
N ILE A 736 14.94 42.29 16.47
CA ILE A 736 15.66 42.15 17.74
C ILE A 736 17.11 41.79 17.41
N ASN A 737 18.06 42.63 17.81
CA ASN A 737 19.47 42.36 17.59
C ASN A 737 20.01 41.42 18.68
N THR A 738 20.81 40.43 18.30
CA THR A 738 21.44 39.53 19.26
C THR A 738 22.39 40.26 20.21
N THR A 739 22.98 41.40 19.82
CA THR A 739 23.80 42.24 20.71
C THR A 739 23.05 42.76 21.93
N ASP A 740 21.74 42.94 21.82
CA ASP A 740 20.92 43.51 22.89
C ASP A 740 20.59 42.46 23.96
N VAL A 741 20.77 41.17 23.64
CA VAL A 741 20.39 40.05 24.50
C VAL A 741 21.62 39.37 25.09
N LYS A 742 22.66 39.14 24.27
CA LYS A 742 23.84 38.34 24.66
C LYS A 742 24.56 38.80 25.93
N PRO A 743 24.71 40.09 26.25
CA PRO A 743 25.34 40.52 27.50
C PRO A 743 24.67 39.97 28.77
N TYR A 744 23.38 39.60 28.70
CA TYR A 744 22.63 39.08 29.84
C TYR A 744 22.70 37.55 29.99
N VAL A 745 23.08 36.83 28.93
CA VAL A 745 23.06 35.36 28.87
C VAL A 745 24.41 34.73 28.52
N ALA A 746 25.43 35.55 28.25
CA ALA A 746 26.78 35.10 27.94
C ALA A 746 27.33 34.19 29.05
N GLY A 747 27.81 33.01 28.67
CA GLY A 747 28.36 32.01 29.59
C GLY A 747 27.33 31.31 30.50
N ALA A 748 26.04 31.63 30.42
CA ALA A 748 25.01 31.00 31.25
C ALA A 748 24.67 29.57 30.79
N GLU A 749 24.16 28.74 31.70
CA GLU A 749 23.61 27.41 31.38
C GLU A 749 22.51 27.47 30.31
N GLY A 750 22.38 26.42 29.50
CA GLY A 750 21.44 26.35 28.38
C GLY A 750 20.00 26.70 28.77
N GLU A 751 19.49 26.17 29.88
CA GLU A 751 18.16 26.51 30.41
C GLU A 751 17.98 28.02 30.67
N LYS A 752 19.01 28.72 31.16
CA LYS A 752 18.93 30.16 31.42
C LYS A 752 18.91 30.95 30.13
N VAL A 753 19.74 30.56 29.16
CA VAL A 753 19.75 31.15 27.81
C VAL A 753 18.37 30.98 27.16
N PHE A 754 17.85 29.75 27.18
CA PHE A 754 16.56 29.40 26.61
C PHE A 754 15.39 30.15 27.28
N ALA A 755 15.33 30.15 28.61
CA ALA A 755 14.27 30.83 29.36
C ALA A 755 14.26 32.35 29.14
N PHE A 756 15.44 32.97 28.98
CA PHE A 756 15.53 34.40 28.66
C PHE A 756 14.90 34.69 27.30
N TRP A 757 15.30 33.95 26.27
CA TRP A 757 14.76 34.11 24.92
C TRP A 757 13.27 33.77 24.85
N GLN A 758 12.84 32.70 25.52
CA GLN A 758 11.45 32.29 25.57
C GLN A 758 10.60 33.41 26.17
N LYS A 759 11.03 33.97 27.30
CA LYS A 759 10.33 35.09 27.95
C LYS A 759 10.27 36.31 27.03
N LEU A 760 11.39 36.67 26.40
CA LEU A 760 11.45 37.81 25.48
C LEU A 760 10.45 37.66 24.32
N LEU A 761 10.38 36.48 23.71
CA LEU A 761 9.49 36.20 22.57
C LEU A 761 8.03 36.06 22.99
N LEU A 762 7.78 35.44 24.16
CA LEU A 762 6.44 35.26 24.72
C LEU A 762 5.81 36.61 25.11
N ASP A 763 6.57 37.48 25.79
CA ASP A 763 6.13 38.79 26.28
C ASP A 763 5.97 39.84 25.17
N ALA A 764 6.67 39.67 24.04
CA ALA A 764 6.60 40.63 22.94
C ALA A 764 5.20 40.64 22.29
N PRO A 765 4.46 41.76 22.28
CA PRO A 765 3.11 41.82 21.71
C PRO A 765 3.11 41.73 20.17
N ASP A 766 4.27 41.99 19.55
CA ASP A 766 4.44 42.05 18.11
C ASP A 766 4.09 40.73 17.44
N LYS A 767 3.28 40.82 16.39
CA LYS A 767 2.89 39.69 15.54
C LYS A 767 4.11 39.05 14.86
N CYS A 768 4.95 39.89 14.27
CA CYS A 768 6.06 39.51 13.42
C CYS A 768 7.39 39.90 14.06
N ILE A 769 8.18 38.92 14.50
CA ILE A 769 9.51 39.15 15.06
C ILE A 769 10.57 38.59 14.13
N GLU A 770 11.64 39.34 13.93
CA GLU A 770 12.83 38.91 13.21
C GLU A 770 14.05 39.08 14.12
N ILE A 771 14.73 37.99 14.44
CA ILE A 771 15.99 38.01 15.17
C ILE A 771 17.11 38.19 14.15
N VAL A 772 17.85 39.29 14.29
CA VAL A 772 18.88 39.69 13.33
C VAL A 772 20.27 39.60 13.96
N PRO A 773 21.28 39.20 13.18
CA PRO A 773 22.64 39.08 13.70
C PRO A 773 23.23 40.46 14.01
N ALA A 774 24.17 40.48 14.94
CA ALA A 774 25.10 41.60 15.09
C ALA A 774 25.90 41.82 13.79
N LEU A 775 26.44 43.02 13.60
CA LEU A 775 27.47 43.21 12.58
C LEU A 775 28.66 42.29 12.90
N TYR A 776 29.19 41.58 11.90
CA TYR A 776 30.25 40.56 12.07
C TYR A 776 31.49 41.07 12.83
N GLN A 777 31.75 42.39 12.79
CA GLN A 777 32.85 43.03 13.53
C GLN A 777 32.63 43.13 15.06
N GLN A 778 31.41 42.89 15.54
CA GLN A 778 31.00 43.04 16.94
C GLN A 778 30.77 41.70 17.65
N ASP A 779 30.39 40.66 16.92
CA ASP A 779 30.13 39.32 17.46
C ASP A 779 30.40 38.26 16.39
N ASN A 780 31.38 37.39 16.66
CA ASN A 780 31.80 36.34 15.73
C ASN A 780 30.81 35.16 15.67
N PHE A 781 29.88 35.05 16.62
CA PHE A 781 28.95 33.92 16.72
C PHE A 781 27.51 34.39 16.93
N PRO A 782 26.92 35.20 16.04
CA PRO A 782 25.67 35.94 16.27
C PRO A 782 24.40 35.09 16.45
N GLN A 783 24.52 33.77 16.44
CA GLN A 783 23.43 32.82 16.68
C GLN A 783 22.77 33.02 18.05
N VAL A 784 21.50 32.61 18.17
CA VAL A 784 20.73 32.65 19.43
C VAL A 784 21.41 31.80 20.50
N PHE A 785 21.90 30.63 20.06
CA PHE A 785 22.66 29.67 20.84
C PHE A 785 24.09 29.67 20.31
N ASP A 786 25.01 30.32 21.03
CA ASP A 786 26.40 30.49 20.61
C ASP A 786 27.15 29.16 20.48
N LEU A 787 28.25 29.17 19.72
CA LEU A 787 29.08 27.99 19.48
C LEU A 787 29.58 27.31 20.77
N TRP A 788 29.88 28.10 21.81
CA TRP A 788 30.41 27.61 23.07
C TRP A 788 29.36 26.87 23.90
N LEU A 789 28.07 27.22 23.74
CA LEU A 789 26.98 26.46 24.35
C LEU A 789 27.01 25.01 23.83
N TRP A 790 27.15 24.83 22.51
CA TRP A 790 27.17 23.52 21.88
C TRP A 790 28.42 22.70 22.20
N GLY A 791 29.57 23.35 22.41
CA GLY A 791 30.85 22.68 22.70
C GLY A 791 31.12 22.37 24.18
N THR A 792 30.17 22.64 25.09
CA THR A 792 30.38 22.47 26.55
C THR A 792 29.19 21.79 27.22
N THR A 793 29.32 21.43 28.49
CA THR A 793 28.25 20.79 29.28
C THR A 793 27.04 21.69 29.51
N ARG A 794 27.13 22.99 29.19
CA ARG A 794 26.04 23.97 29.38
C ARG A 794 24.75 23.59 28.67
N ILE A 795 24.86 22.98 27.48
CA ILE A 795 23.71 22.51 26.68
C ILE A 795 22.95 21.34 27.33
N LEU A 796 23.63 20.54 28.17
CA LEU A 796 23.04 19.34 28.77
C LEU A 796 21.86 19.63 29.67
N SER A 797 21.81 20.84 30.25
CA SER A 797 20.66 21.32 31.04
C SER A 797 19.35 21.29 30.24
N LEU A 798 19.41 21.45 28.91
CA LEU A 798 18.23 21.42 28.04
C LEU A 798 17.81 20.02 27.60
N TRP A 799 18.60 18.97 27.90
CA TRP A 799 18.33 17.62 27.37
C TRP A 799 16.94 17.11 27.75
N GLU A 800 16.57 17.23 29.02
CA GLU A 800 15.32 16.68 29.54
C GLU A 800 14.09 17.37 28.93
N SER A 801 14.11 18.70 28.81
CA SER A 801 13.02 19.48 28.22
C SER A 801 12.97 19.30 26.70
N PHE A 802 14.11 19.34 26.03
CA PHE A 802 14.19 19.25 24.58
C PHE A 802 13.86 17.84 24.08
N SER A 803 14.43 16.78 24.65
CA SER A 803 14.24 15.39 24.17
C SER A 803 12.77 14.95 24.18
N LYS A 804 11.99 15.44 25.15
CA LYS A 804 10.55 15.17 25.32
C LYS A 804 9.64 16.10 24.52
N SER A 805 10.18 17.20 23.99
CA SER A 805 9.41 18.18 23.24
C SER A 805 8.86 17.58 21.93
N PRO A 806 7.72 18.07 21.41
CA PRO A 806 7.21 17.67 20.10
C PRO A 806 8.22 17.91 18.98
N THR A 807 9.01 18.99 19.05
CA THR A 807 10.08 19.29 18.10
C THR A 807 11.11 18.17 17.98
N SER A 808 11.46 17.54 19.11
CA SER A 808 12.40 16.42 19.16
C SER A 808 11.75 15.09 18.80
N ARG A 809 10.61 14.76 19.44
CA ARG A 809 9.94 13.46 19.27
C ARG A 809 9.32 13.25 17.90
N LEU A 810 8.82 14.32 17.28
CA LEU A 810 8.15 14.27 15.98
C LEU A 810 9.12 14.58 14.82
N LEU A 811 10.42 14.68 15.08
CA LEU A 811 11.42 14.84 14.04
C LEU A 811 11.48 13.60 13.15
N GLY A 812 10.93 13.71 11.95
CA GLY A 812 10.86 12.64 10.98
C GLY A 812 11.94 12.73 9.92
N THR A 813 12.08 11.64 9.18
CA THR A 813 12.96 11.55 8.00
C THR A 813 12.18 12.02 6.77
N SER A 814 12.82 12.71 5.84
CA SER A 814 12.14 13.14 4.61
C SER A 814 11.84 11.94 3.70
N PRO A 815 10.79 12.01 2.86
CA PRO A 815 10.50 10.94 1.90
C PRO A 815 11.67 10.62 0.95
N ILE A 816 12.47 11.62 0.56
CA ILE A 816 13.66 11.43 -0.28
C ILE A 816 14.70 10.59 0.46
N VAL A 817 14.98 10.92 1.72
CA VAL A 817 15.93 10.17 2.55
C VAL A 817 15.40 8.77 2.86
N GLU A 818 14.12 8.62 3.20
CA GLU A 818 13.49 7.31 3.42
C GLU A 818 13.58 6.41 2.18
N SER A 819 13.37 6.98 0.99
CA SER A 819 13.49 6.24 -0.28
C SER A 819 14.93 5.78 -0.54
N ALA A 820 15.94 6.60 -0.20
CA ALA A 820 17.35 6.24 -0.34
C ALA A 820 17.73 5.09 0.60
N VAL A 821 17.28 5.15 1.86
CA VAL A 821 17.50 4.08 2.84
C VAL A 821 16.79 2.79 2.40
N ALA A 822 15.56 2.89 1.91
CA ALA A 822 14.79 1.75 1.42
C ALA A 822 15.48 1.10 0.21
N ARG A 823 15.96 1.90 -0.75
CA ARG A 823 16.72 1.43 -1.92
C ARG A 823 17.97 0.66 -1.53
N ASN A 824 18.70 1.16 -0.54
CA ASN A 824 19.97 0.57 -0.11
C ASN A 824 19.83 -0.51 0.97
N LYS A 825 18.59 -0.82 1.39
CA LYS A 825 18.31 -1.77 2.47
C LYS A 825 18.87 -3.18 2.21
N TYR A 826 18.96 -3.59 0.94
CA TYR A 826 19.49 -4.90 0.56
C TYR A 826 20.97 -5.09 0.91
N LEU A 827 21.76 -4.00 0.93
CA LEU A 827 23.19 -4.02 1.29
C LEU A 827 23.41 -4.46 2.74
N PHE A 828 22.40 -4.30 3.60
CA PHE A 828 22.47 -4.60 5.03
C PHE A 828 21.84 -5.96 5.39
N GLY A 829 21.34 -6.72 4.41
CA GLY A 829 20.71 -8.01 4.65
C GLY A 829 21.72 -9.15 4.79
N ALA A 830 21.81 -9.76 5.97
CA ALA A 830 22.53 -11.02 6.13
C ALA A 830 21.77 -12.15 5.40
N ARG A 831 22.47 -12.96 4.59
CA ARG A 831 21.90 -14.10 3.83
C ARG A 831 21.19 -15.16 4.70
N ALA A 832 21.20 -15.04 6.04
CA ALA A 832 20.75 -16.06 6.98
C ALA A 832 19.87 -15.59 8.16
N SER A 833 19.54 -14.30 8.34
CA SER A 833 18.76 -13.87 9.52
C SER A 833 17.27 -13.67 9.18
N GLY A 834 16.40 -14.39 9.89
CA GLY A 834 14.94 -14.27 9.77
C GLY A 834 14.34 -12.99 10.38
N SER A 835 15.14 -11.94 10.55
CA SER A 835 14.68 -10.64 11.06
C SER A 835 14.14 -9.78 9.91
N ARG A 836 13.00 -9.11 10.14
CA ARG A 836 12.36 -8.21 9.14
C ARG A 836 13.10 -6.87 8.97
N ASP A 837 14.01 -6.54 9.89
CA ASP A 837 14.78 -5.28 9.88
C ASP A 837 16.30 -5.56 9.90
N PRO A 838 17.02 -5.36 8.77
CA PRO A 838 18.46 -5.61 8.65
C PRO A 838 19.30 -4.71 9.55
N PHE A 839 18.81 -3.51 9.90
CA PHE A 839 19.58 -2.57 10.72
C PHE A 839 19.72 -3.05 12.18
N GLN A 840 18.86 -3.98 12.65
CA GLN A 840 18.99 -4.62 13.98
C GLN A 840 20.25 -5.48 14.15
N HIS A 841 20.92 -5.82 13.06
CA HIS A 841 22.17 -6.58 13.08
C HIS A 841 23.36 -5.74 12.59
N THR A 842 23.14 -4.44 12.40
CA THR A 842 24.12 -3.51 11.86
C THR A 842 24.80 -2.71 12.97
N LEU A 843 26.13 -2.66 12.93
CA LEU A 843 26.93 -1.67 13.65
C LEU A 843 27.31 -0.56 12.67
N ALA A 844 26.90 0.67 12.95
CA ALA A 844 27.24 1.85 12.17
C ALA A 844 28.40 2.61 12.82
N MET A 845 29.38 3.07 12.03
CA MET A 845 30.56 3.75 12.53
C MET A 845 30.88 4.99 11.70
N HIS A 846 30.93 6.14 12.37
CA HIS A 846 31.32 7.40 11.75
C HIS A 846 32.84 7.56 11.78
N VAL A 847 33.46 7.56 10.61
CA VAL A 847 34.91 7.71 10.40
C VAL A 847 35.16 8.84 9.42
N ARG A 848 35.65 9.98 9.92
CA ARG A 848 35.96 11.14 9.10
C ARG A 848 37.47 11.39 9.12
N ARG A 849 38.11 11.51 7.95
CA ARG A 849 39.57 11.69 7.86
C ARG A 849 39.98 12.88 7.00
N GLY A 850 39.73 12.86 5.68
CA GLY A 850 40.15 13.87 4.69
C GLY A 850 40.30 15.32 5.19
N ASP A 851 39.27 16.16 5.00
CA ASP A 851 39.21 17.57 5.46
C ASP A 851 39.23 17.73 7.00
N TYR A 852 38.94 16.63 7.70
CA TYR A 852 38.69 16.63 9.13
C TYR A 852 39.96 16.51 9.97
N LYS A 853 41.06 15.99 9.42
CA LYS A 853 42.33 15.87 10.14
C LYS A 853 42.87 17.22 10.61
N GLU A 854 42.75 18.24 9.78
CA GLU A 854 43.12 19.62 10.11
C GLU A 854 42.16 20.23 11.15
N SER A 855 40.88 19.92 11.02
CA SER A 855 39.85 20.30 12.01
C SER A 855 40.11 19.66 13.38
N CYS A 856 40.54 18.40 13.43
CA CYS A 856 40.94 17.71 14.65
C CYS A 856 42.12 18.40 15.35
N HIS A 857 43.13 18.83 14.60
CA HIS A 857 44.24 19.61 15.15
C HIS A 857 43.75 20.94 15.77
N ALA A 858 42.84 21.64 15.10
CA ALA A 858 42.25 22.86 15.63
C ALA A 858 41.44 22.60 16.92
N LEU A 859 40.58 21.58 16.93
CA LEU A 859 39.81 21.17 18.11
C LEU A 859 40.70 20.76 19.29
N ALA A 860 41.81 20.07 19.00
CA ALA A 860 42.83 19.73 19.99
C ALA A 860 43.50 20.98 20.57
N SER A 861 43.87 21.96 19.71
CA SER A 861 44.42 23.25 20.15
C SER A 861 43.44 24.08 20.97
N PHE A 862 42.13 23.95 20.72
CA PHE A 862 41.09 24.57 21.55
C PHE A 862 40.77 23.79 22.81
N GLY A 863 41.26 22.55 22.97
CA GLY A 863 40.99 21.72 24.15
C GLY A 863 39.52 21.32 24.22
N SER A 864 38.93 21.13 23.04
CA SER A 864 37.53 20.76 22.91
C SER A 864 37.32 19.35 23.46
N SER A 865 36.26 19.17 24.23
CA SER A 865 35.73 17.85 24.59
C SER A 865 34.82 17.34 23.47
N PHE A 866 33.95 16.37 23.78
CA PHE A 866 32.83 16.02 22.91
C PHE A 866 31.85 17.17 22.72
N TYR A 867 31.07 17.08 21.64
CA TYR A 867 30.13 18.09 21.19
C TYR A 867 28.69 17.74 21.61
N SER A 868 27.99 18.71 22.21
CA SER A 868 26.56 18.68 22.51
C SER A 868 26.10 17.39 23.20
N TRP A 869 25.15 16.65 22.63
CA TRP A 869 24.54 15.47 23.25
C TRP A 869 25.50 14.30 23.42
N ASN A 870 26.67 14.33 22.78
CA ASN A 870 27.73 13.36 23.02
C ASN A 870 28.34 13.50 24.43
N LEU A 871 28.09 14.61 25.14
CA LEU A 871 28.54 14.85 26.52
C LEU A 871 27.59 14.28 27.59
N LEU A 872 26.49 13.63 27.20
CA LEU A 872 25.50 13.13 28.16
C LEU A 872 26.14 12.13 29.14
N PRO A 873 26.01 12.35 30.46
CA PRO A 873 26.82 11.63 31.47
C PRO A 873 26.44 10.16 31.64
N PHE A 874 25.29 9.74 31.09
CA PHE A 874 24.85 8.34 31.11
C PHE A 874 25.36 7.53 29.89
N LEU A 875 26.07 8.17 28.96
CA LEU A 875 26.71 7.46 27.85
C LEU A 875 27.99 6.76 28.36
N PRO A 876 28.35 5.57 27.81
CA PRO A 876 29.44 4.76 28.35
C PRO A 876 30.83 5.38 28.20
N ASP A 877 31.05 6.12 27.11
CA ASP A 877 32.36 6.67 26.77
C ASP A 877 32.37 8.18 27.05
N VAL A 878 33.31 8.62 27.89
CA VAL A 878 33.47 10.02 28.30
C VAL A 878 34.90 10.46 28.01
N PHE A 879 35.07 11.63 27.40
CA PHE A 879 36.37 12.21 27.11
C PHE A 879 36.55 13.53 27.86
N THR A 880 37.58 13.60 28.71
CA THR A 880 37.99 14.83 29.40
C THR A 880 39.34 15.25 28.84
N PRO A 881 39.43 16.34 28.07
CA PRO A 881 40.70 16.76 27.46
C PRO A 881 41.73 17.16 28.53
N LEU A 882 43.00 16.90 28.23
CA LEU A 882 44.11 17.38 29.04
C LEU A 882 44.14 18.92 29.12
N GLY A 883 44.62 19.44 30.24
CA GLY A 883 44.76 20.88 30.48
C GLY A 883 45.65 21.56 29.42
N GLU A 884 45.46 22.87 29.26
CA GLU A 884 46.05 23.61 28.13
C GLU A 884 47.58 23.50 28.02
N ASP A 885 48.27 23.33 29.15
CA ASP A 885 49.72 23.28 29.27
C ASP A 885 50.32 21.85 29.15
N HIS A 886 49.51 20.80 28.94
CA HIS A 886 50.01 19.43 28.90
C HIS A 886 50.73 19.12 27.56
N PRO A 887 51.97 18.59 27.57
CA PRO A 887 52.77 18.38 26.35
C PRO A 887 52.11 17.43 25.35
N ASP A 888 51.41 16.40 25.84
CA ASP A 888 50.79 15.36 25.00
C ASP A 888 49.32 15.66 24.63
N ARG A 889 48.80 16.87 24.92
CA ARG A 889 47.39 17.25 24.69
C ARG A 889 46.95 17.03 23.24
N ILE A 890 47.79 17.41 22.29
CA ILE A 890 47.48 17.27 20.87
C ILE A 890 47.46 15.80 20.48
N ASP A 891 48.43 15.02 20.95
CA ASP A 891 48.54 13.60 20.60
C ASP A 891 47.37 12.77 21.18
N GLU A 892 46.93 13.05 22.42
CA GLU A 892 45.75 12.42 23.01
C GLU A 892 44.48 12.78 22.24
N ALA A 893 44.23 14.08 22.01
CA ALA A 893 43.04 14.52 21.28
C ALA A 893 43.02 13.97 19.83
N MET A 894 44.17 13.85 19.18
CA MET A 894 44.28 13.25 17.85
C MET A 894 44.00 11.74 17.86
N ALA A 895 44.39 11.03 18.92
CA ALA A 895 44.08 9.59 19.05
C ALA A 895 42.58 9.32 19.12
N HIS A 896 41.79 10.24 19.71
CA HIS A 896 40.33 10.15 19.76
C HIS A 896 39.64 10.72 18.51
N CYS A 897 40.14 11.84 17.98
CA CYS A 897 39.50 12.54 16.86
C CYS A 897 39.79 11.90 15.49
N ALA A 898 40.99 11.33 15.31
CA ALA A 898 41.45 10.69 14.07
C ALA A 898 42.23 9.39 14.36
N PRO A 899 41.56 8.36 14.93
CA PRO A 899 42.20 7.12 15.39
C PRO A 899 42.89 6.34 14.26
N GLY A 900 43.97 5.61 14.61
CA GLY A 900 44.61 4.64 13.72
C GLY A 900 43.77 3.37 13.52
N VAL A 901 44.13 2.52 12.53
CA VAL A 901 43.40 1.28 12.20
C VAL A 901 43.27 0.37 13.43
N ASP A 902 44.36 0.17 14.20
CA ASP A 902 44.35 -0.69 15.39
C ASP A 902 43.40 -0.18 16.49
N ALA A 903 43.34 1.14 16.71
CA ALA A 903 42.44 1.75 17.68
C ALA A 903 40.98 1.58 17.24
N VAL A 904 40.71 1.72 15.94
CA VAL A 904 39.39 1.47 15.35
C VAL A 904 38.97 0.01 15.53
N LEU A 905 39.83 -0.95 15.19
CA LEU A 905 39.54 -2.38 15.34
C LEU A 905 39.21 -2.73 16.80
N LYS A 906 40.01 -2.21 17.74
CA LYS A 906 39.78 -2.40 19.18
C LYS A 906 38.42 -1.83 19.59
N LYS A 907 38.10 -0.60 19.17
CA LYS A 907 36.83 0.04 19.52
C LYS A 907 35.62 -0.71 18.97
N VAL A 908 35.69 -1.15 17.71
CA VAL A 908 34.64 -1.96 17.07
C VAL A 908 34.43 -3.27 17.81
N HIS A 909 35.50 -3.95 18.19
CA HIS A 909 35.45 -5.18 18.98
C HIS A 909 34.80 -4.94 20.35
N ASP A 910 35.30 -3.96 21.11
CA ASP A 910 34.83 -3.68 22.46
C ASP A 910 33.34 -3.24 22.46
N ALA A 911 32.94 -2.41 21.49
CA ALA A 911 31.55 -2.01 21.30
C ALA A 911 30.61 -3.19 20.99
N ARG A 912 31.05 -4.12 20.13
CA ARG A 912 30.29 -5.32 19.76
C ARG A 912 30.09 -6.23 20.98
N GLU A 913 31.17 -6.52 21.71
CA GLU A 913 31.14 -7.40 22.88
C GLU A 913 30.32 -6.82 24.03
N ASP A 914 30.49 -5.53 24.35
CA ASP A 914 29.73 -4.87 25.41
C ASP A 914 28.23 -4.87 25.12
N TYR A 915 27.83 -4.63 23.87
CA TYR A 915 26.42 -4.62 23.47
C TYR A 915 25.77 -6.01 23.55
N ILE A 916 26.50 -7.07 23.17
CA ILE A 916 26.05 -8.46 23.26
C ILE A 916 25.94 -8.88 24.73
N ARG A 917 26.93 -8.56 25.57
CA ARG A 917 26.94 -8.90 26.99
C ARG A 917 25.88 -8.17 27.82
N ALA A 918 25.48 -6.96 27.41
CA ALA A 918 24.50 -6.16 28.16
C ALA A 918 23.10 -6.80 28.27
N SER A 919 22.77 -7.82 27.47
CA SER A 919 21.49 -8.52 27.58
C SER A 919 21.62 -10.04 27.31
N PRO A 920 22.08 -10.82 28.31
CA PRO A 920 22.36 -12.26 28.16
C PRO A 920 21.13 -13.12 27.83
N SER A 921 19.93 -12.59 28.09
CA SER A 921 18.64 -13.26 27.82
C SER A 921 18.12 -13.03 26.39
N SER A 922 18.67 -12.04 25.66
CA SER A 922 18.31 -11.77 24.26
C SER A 922 19.42 -12.26 23.33
N HIS A 923 19.07 -13.01 22.28
CA HIS A 923 20.03 -13.50 21.29
C HIS A 923 20.49 -12.36 20.35
N ARG A 924 21.17 -11.35 20.89
CA ARG A 924 21.72 -10.21 20.13
C ARG A 924 22.81 -10.70 19.19
N THR A 925 22.75 -10.28 17.94
CA THR A 925 23.76 -10.59 16.91
C THR A 925 24.06 -9.35 16.09
N LEU A 926 25.35 -9.09 15.89
CA LEU A 926 25.86 -8.03 15.01
C LEU A 926 26.76 -8.71 13.98
N ASN A 927 26.41 -8.62 12.70
CA ASN A 927 27.14 -9.26 11.60
C ASN A 927 27.35 -8.37 10.38
N VAL A 928 26.70 -7.19 10.35
CA VAL A 928 26.90 -6.16 9.33
C VAL A 928 27.59 -4.95 9.94
N LEU A 929 28.60 -4.44 9.24
CA LEU A 929 29.31 -3.22 9.60
C LEU A 929 29.09 -2.15 8.54
N TYR A 930 28.66 -0.96 8.96
CA TYR A 930 28.47 0.19 8.09
C TYR A 930 29.46 1.30 8.43
N LEU A 931 30.28 1.71 7.47
CA LEU A 931 31.30 2.75 7.61
C LEU A 931 30.81 4.05 6.96
N LEU A 932 30.41 5.01 7.79
CA LEU A 932 30.02 6.35 7.35
C LEU A 932 31.27 7.19 7.19
N THR A 933 31.70 7.41 5.96
CA THR A 933 33.00 8.04 5.70
C THR A 933 33.02 8.87 4.42
N ASN A 934 33.79 9.96 4.46
CA ASN A 934 34.16 10.76 3.29
C ASN A 934 35.55 10.40 2.74
N GLU A 935 36.19 9.36 3.28
CA GLU A 935 37.52 8.91 2.85
C GLU A 935 37.41 8.01 1.61
N HIS A 936 38.33 8.17 0.66
CA HIS A 936 38.41 7.37 -0.57
C HIS A 936 39.78 6.72 -0.79
N ASP A 937 40.73 6.92 0.12
CA ASP A 937 42.14 6.57 -0.06
C ASP A 937 42.51 5.16 0.47
N GLU A 938 43.78 4.75 0.25
CA GLU A 938 44.37 3.46 0.65
C GLU A 938 44.12 3.08 2.13
N TRP A 939 43.95 4.07 3.00
CA TRP A 939 43.64 3.86 4.41
C TRP A 939 42.28 3.17 4.62
N LEU A 940 41.25 3.54 3.84
CA LEU A 940 39.93 2.92 3.94
C LEU A 940 39.99 1.46 3.46
N ASP A 941 40.77 1.18 2.42
CA ASP A 941 41.02 -0.17 1.93
C ASP A 941 41.74 -1.04 2.97
N GLU A 942 42.78 -0.49 3.63
CA GLU A 942 43.48 -1.14 4.74
C GLU A 942 42.52 -1.45 5.91
N LEU A 943 41.65 -0.50 6.27
CA LEU A 943 40.66 -0.66 7.31
C LEU A 943 39.64 -1.76 6.95
N LYS A 944 39.07 -1.74 5.74
CA LYS A 944 38.14 -2.77 5.25
C LYS A 944 38.79 -4.15 5.25
N ALA A 945 40.03 -4.25 4.77
CA ALA A 945 40.78 -5.50 4.75
C ALA A 945 41.04 -6.03 6.17
N SER A 946 41.33 -5.16 7.13
CA SER A 946 41.56 -5.54 8.52
C SER A 946 40.27 -5.97 9.23
N LEU A 947 39.17 -5.23 9.03
CA LEU A 947 37.86 -5.57 9.58
C LEU A 947 37.31 -6.89 9.01
N SER A 948 37.55 -7.19 7.74
CA SER A 948 37.10 -8.46 7.13
C SER A 948 37.69 -9.71 7.83
N LYS A 949 38.87 -9.58 8.44
CA LYS A 949 39.52 -10.65 9.22
C LYS A 949 38.89 -10.87 10.60
N THR A 950 37.98 -9.99 11.03
CA THR A 950 37.37 -9.99 12.38
C THR A 950 35.96 -10.60 12.43
N GLY A 951 35.57 -11.37 11.39
CA GLY A 951 34.33 -12.15 11.40
C GLY A 951 33.05 -11.32 11.19
N TRP A 952 33.12 -10.27 10.37
CA TRP A 952 31.96 -9.57 9.82
C TRP A 952 31.49 -10.26 8.54
N GLU A 953 30.19 -10.48 8.38
CA GLU A 953 29.63 -11.11 7.17
C GLU A 953 29.56 -10.10 6.02
N THR A 954 29.23 -8.85 6.33
CA THR A 954 29.07 -7.78 5.34
C THR A 954 29.69 -6.49 5.87
N ILE A 955 30.46 -5.79 5.03
CA ILE A 955 31.01 -4.47 5.31
C ILE A 955 30.55 -3.54 4.19
N VAL A 956 29.79 -2.52 4.54
CA VAL A 956 29.21 -1.52 3.63
C VAL A 956 29.79 -0.15 4.00
N THR A 957 30.00 0.72 3.02
CA THR A 957 30.48 2.09 3.19
C THR A 957 29.51 3.10 2.56
N SER A 958 29.62 4.39 2.92
CA SER A 958 28.82 5.45 2.28
C SER A 958 28.95 5.47 0.74
N HIS A 959 30.08 5.00 0.20
CA HIS A 959 30.34 4.94 -1.25
C HIS A 959 29.70 3.75 -1.94
N ASP A 960 29.29 2.74 -1.17
CA ASP A 960 28.57 1.58 -1.69
C ASP A 960 27.06 1.88 -1.84
N LEU A 961 26.58 3.04 -1.36
CA LEU A 961 25.18 3.43 -1.50
C LEU A 961 24.86 3.84 -2.95
N GLU A 962 23.80 3.25 -3.49
CA GLU A 962 23.20 3.62 -4.77
C GLU A 962 22.21 4.77 -4.56
N LEU A 963 22.58 5.97 -5.03
CA LEU A 963 21.79 7.20 -4.85
C LEU A 963 21.48 7.82 -6.22
N ASP A 964 20.24 8.29 -6.41
CA ASP A 964 19.90 9.16 -7.56
C ASP A 964 20.29 10.62 -7.31
N ALA A 965 20.01 11.51 -8.27
CA ALA A 965 20.39 12.92 -8.17
C ALA A 965 19.81 13.64 -6.93
N GLU A 966 18.55 13.38 -6.58
CA GLU A 966 17.90 14.00 -5.40
C GLU A 966 18.50 13.44 -4.11
N GLN A 967 18.83 12.15 -4.10
CA GLN A 967 19.42 11.45 -2.95
C GLN A 967 20.91 11.79 -2.75
N ILE A 968 21.67 12.04 -3.82
CA ILE A 968 23.07 12.50 -3.76
C ILE A 968 23.13 13.84 -3.02
N ASP A 969 22.23 14.76 -3.37
CA ASP A 969 22.12 16.09 -2.77
C ASP A 969 21.86 16.01 -1.26
N VAL A 970 21.17 14.98 -0.77
CA VAL A 970 20.86 14.77 0.66
C VAL A 970 21.60 13.58 1.29
N SER A 971 22.67 13.09 0.68
CA SER A 971 23.40 11.88 1.07
C SER A 971 23.82 11.83 2.55
N MET A 972 24.25 12.96 3.14
CA MET A 972 24.57 13.03 4.57
C MET A 972 23.37 12.72 5.49
N ALA A 973 22.15 13.05 5.08
CA ALA A 973 20.95 12.75 5.85
C ALA A 973 20.57 11.26 5.73
N VAL A 974 20.89 10.61 4.60
CA VAL A 974 20.77 9.15 4.41
C VAL A 974 21.68 8.42 5.39
N ASP A 975 22.95 8.82 5.42
CA ASP A 975 23.96 8.32 6.35
C ASP A 975 23.49 8.44 7.82
N MET A 976 23.00 9.62 8.20
CA MET A 976 22.46 9.87 9.54
C MET A 976 21.30 8.94 9.88
N ASP A 977 20.40 8.68 8.93
CA ASP A 977 19.21 7.85 9.17
C ASP A 977 19.53 6.36 9.28
N ILE A 978 20.48 5.85 8.48
CA ILE A 978 20.98 4.47 8.62
C ILE A 978 21.63 4.29 10.00
N ALA A 979 22.47 5.23 10.42
CA ALA A 979 23.13 5.17 11.74
C ALA A 979 22.13 5.31 12.91
N ARG A 980 21.03 6.04 12.73
CA ARG A 980 19.93 6.09 13.72
C ARG A 980 19.28 4.71 13.88
N GLN A 981 18.98 4.03 12.77
CA GLN A 981 18.28 2.74 12.78
C GLN A 981 19.15 1.58 13.27
N ALA A 982 20.47 1.65 13.03
CA ALA A 982 21.44 0.61 13.40
C ALA A 982 21.31 0.13 14.86
N ALA A 983 21.71 -1.11 15.13
CA ALA A 983 21.71 -1.65 16.48
C ALA A 983 22.73 -0.94 17.37
N VAL A 984 23.96 -0.75 16.87
CA VAL A 984 25.03 -0.03 17.56
C VAL A 984 25.55 1.11 16.68
N PHE A 985 25.89 2.24 17.30
CA PHE A 985 26.54 3.38 16.65
C PHE A 985 27.84 3.74 17.37
N ILE A 986 28.93 3.84 16.61
CA ILE A 986 30.21 4.38 17.06
C ILE A 986 30.42 5.74 16.40
N GLY A 987 30.31 6.82 17.18
CA GLY A 987 30.55 8.18 16.74
C GLY A 987 31.99 8.64 17.01
N ASN A 988 32.40 9.74 16.38
CA ASN A 988 33.67 10.39 16.71
C ASN A 988 33.61 11.33 17.93
N GLY A 989 32.43 11.54 18.54
CA GLY A 989 32.25 12.38 19.73
C GLY A 989 32.36 13.91 19.51
N TYR A 990 33.23 14.37 18.61
CA TYR A 990 33.50 15.79 18.37
C TYR A 990 32.58 16.46 17.34
N SER A 991 31.93 15.69 16.47
CA SER A 991 31.11 16.28 15.40
C SER A 991 29.64 16.45 15.78
N SER A 992 29.04 17.52 15.26
CA SER A 992 27.58 17.74 15.30
C SER A 992 26.80 16.61 14.63
N PHE A 993 27.37 15.97 13.59
CA PHE A 993 26.80 14.80 12.94
C PHE A 993 26.61 13.63 13.91
N SER A 994 27.66 13.26 14.66
CA SER A 994 27.55 12.24 15.72
C SER A 994 26.52 12.64 16.77
N SER A 995 26.50 13.91 17.19
CA SER A 995 25.55 14.41 18.20
C SER A 995 24.08 14.32 17.75
N ASN A 996 23.78 14.62 16.48
CA ASN A 996 22.42 14.50 15.92
C ASN A 996 21.96 13.03 15.85
N ILE A 997 22.86 12.11 15.49
CA ILE A 997 22.57 10.68 15.51
C ILE A 997 22.25 10.23 16.95
N VAL A 998 23.05 10.66 17.93
CA VAL A 998 22.84 10.34 19.35
C VAL A 998 21.52 10.87 19.86
N HIS A 999 21.18 12.12 19.54
CA HIS A 999 19.88 12.71 19.86
C HIS A 999 18.73 11.85 19.34
N ARG A 1000 18.71 11.55 18.04
CA ARG A 1000 17.63 10.76 17.43
C ARG A 1000 17.57 9.33 17.99
N ARG A 1001 18.71 8.67 18.17
CA ARG A 1001 18.77 7.30 18.74
C ARG A 1001 18.19 7.23 20.14
N LEU A 1002 18.51 8.18 21.00
CA LEU A 1002 18.01 8.22 22.37
C LEU A 1002 16.50 8.52 22.42
N VAL A 1003 16.01 9.39 21.53
CA VAL A 1003 14.57 9.68 21.39
C VAL A 1003 13.80 8.46 20.87
N ASP A 1004 14.40 7.69 19.95
CA ASP A 1004 13.87 6.41 19.45
C ASP A 1004 13.94 5.27 20.49
N GLY A 1005 14.48 5.53 21.68
CA GLY A 1005 14.56 4.57 22.78
C GLY A 1005 15.69 3.55 22.66
N LYS A 1006 16.73 3.84 21.85
CA LYS A 1006 17.95 3.00 21.82
C LYS A 1006 18.68 3.09 23.16
N GLU A 1007 19.20 1.95 23.61
CA GLU A 1007 19.91 1.86 24.89
C GLU A 1007 21.21 2.67 24.86
N PRO A 1008 21.59 3.38 25.94
CA PRO A 1008 22.86 4.12 26.01
C PRO A 1008 24.10 3.28 25.68
N ILE A 1009 24.11 1.99 26.06
CA ILE A 1009 25.22 1.07 25.76
C ILE A 1009 25.44 0.84 24.26
N SER A 1010 24.42 1.09 23.43
CA SER A 1010 24.49 0.98 21.98
C SER A 1010 25.13 2.20 21.29
N ILE A 1011 25.50 3.23 22.06
CA ILE A 1011 26.11 4.47 21.58
C ILE A 1011 27.51 4.54 22.17
N ARG A 1012 28.52 4.55 21.30
CA ARG A 1012 29.93 4.51 21.67
C ARG A 1012 30.71 5.62 20.98
N PHE A 1013 31.84 6.02 21.57
CA PHE A 1013 32.76 7.00 21.01
C PHE A 1013 34.21 6.53 21.13
N TYR A 1014 35.11 7.02 20.27
CA TYR A 1014 36.54 6.70 20.36
C TYR A 1014 37.18 7.16 21.67
#